data_AF-A0A9Q8VB50-F1
#
_entry.id   AF-A0A9Q8VB50-F1
#
_cell.length_a   1.000
_cell.length_b   1.000
_cell.length_c   1.000
_cell.angle_alpha   90.00
_cell.angle_beta   90.00
_cell.angle_gamma   90.00
#
_symmetry.space_group_name_H-M   'P 1'
#
loop_
_entity.id
_entity.type
_entity.pdbx_description
1 polymer ?
#
loop_
_entity_poly.entity_id
_entity_poly.type
_entity_poly.pdbx_seq_one_letter_code
_entity_poly.pdbx_strand_id
1 'polypeptide(L)'
;MAEYGIGAADEIARLSLGQQDAAEPEPAPPPNITSPGIVAVDITHKFAQAAKTLAPGELVKDGFFTLFESVSALEIMDPKMDSGCVKPGDEFEELFDVSRALDAQEVLGVMDQLLCHEMSWHLGYPLAQTILTSVYVEALLMPVPSSIEQAYFVRRGNLDANRHPMLLVLRAYCLGMLKVCSYVNERIKSEHFYEEEDFVTNTYHRTLLTNIPTSDVLLTLAEAKAVVASQRGLIDEELVDALTSRLELRWLFLEAVECPQYVKDANKARRLWEEAQAVLPSINATHALSKPVDEAFSAKLQRKLASTMPPRPIVELGFDAAFDHLSRLFADGLEVISVLDYVDSQCLLTFVLTFQAKKPQPLVYVRTLLQTFLFNAMEILGSMSIRQLLDDDFSIISMPASPLLDRGNDEIEVVQDPRFAMSQQMEFFRQRAAQPFLDILRTACQNRSRVRRTLCHTIREWESLQVEAEEIDQVLQVKTKETPLVHRPSMSAPPVESYALPLSSWTYLYKLRQMEWIVQLGFELEVYQPDELGGMYWYLNYLSKSRLQHSERIKGFIVHKTEEARSQPAPMADANADEQLQRSLAYTRLSLLDAAVTWELADALCCVYAVLGRLGLVKPPPRPYSNDELRYDLRMKPFVAVGFPALPNFHQFTAGVAQSESTLQELLEYAERAVAGAKRGFEALSKLSAKESFSVGSHDRWAASVKGALRSTIATGIAVSSVQKALSKQAAEGSHLGIKAEVPTPDKAYHEWWIVPKIVPVAP
;
A
#
# COMPACT_ATOMS: atom_id res chain seq x y z
N MET A 1 3.82 -57.21 4.64
CA MET A 1 4.67 -57.84 3.60
C MET A 1 4.41 -57.14 2.28
N ALA A 2 5.28 -56.21 1.93
CA ALA A 2 5.54 -55.75 0.57
C ALA A 2 6.93 -55.09 0.63
N GLU A 3 7.87 -55.66 -0.13
CA GLU A 3 9.27 -55.28 -0.19
C GLU A 3 9.42 -53.91 -0.86
N TYR A 4 10.07 -52.95 -0.17
CA TYR A 4 10.62 -51.76 -0.80
C TYR A 4 11.98 -52.13 -1.40
N GLY A 5 11.95 -52.57 -2.66
CA GLY A 5 13.14 -52.81 -3.46
C GLY A 5 13.85 -51.50 -3.82
N ILE A 6 15.02 -51.30 -3.21
CA ILE A 6 16.31 -51.02 -3.89
C ILE A 6 16.14 -50.23 -5.21
N GLY A 7 16.30 -48.90 -5.15
CA GLY A 7 16.34 -48.06 -6.36
C GLY A 7 16.39 -46.54 -6.10
N ALA A 8 15.87 -46.07 -4.96
CA ALA A 8 15.80 -44.62 -4.68
C ALA A 8 17.17 -43.96 -4.39
N ALA A 9 18.16 -44.72 -3.92
CA ALA A 9 19.49 -44.17 -3.63
C ALA A 9 20.26 -43.82 -4.92
N ASP A 10 20.05 -44.56 -6.00
CA ASP A 10 20.71 -44.32 -7.30
C ASP A 10 20.05 -43.17 -8.09
N GLU A 11 18.76 -42.88 -7.87
CA GLU A 11 18.10 -41.74 -8.51
C GLU A 11 18.46 -40.40 -7.87
N ILE A 12 18.68 -40.36 -6.55
CA ILE A 12 19.15 -39.14 -5.86
C ILE A 12 20.62 -38.85 -6.19
N ALA A 13 21.45 -39.88 -6.35
CA ALA A 13 22.84 -39.71 -6.79
C ALA A 13 22.95 -39.22 -8.25
N ARG A 14 21.95 -39.49 -9.10
CA ARG A 14 21.94 -39.07 -10.51
C ARG A 14 21.54 -37.61 -10.72
N LEU A 15 20.95 -36.93 -9.74
CA LEU A 15 20.58 -35.52 -9.85
C LEU A 15 21.75 -34.56 -9.58
N SER A 16 22.88 -35.03 -9.01
CA SER A 16 24.07 -34.21 -8.72
C SER A 16 25.26 -34.46 -9.65
N LEU A 17 25.16 -35.34 -10.65
CA LEU A 17 26.27 -35.64 -11.56
C LEU A 17 25.80 -35.63 -13.01
N GLY A 18 25.39 -34.46 -13.48
CA GLY A 18 25.24 -34.19 -14.90
C GLY A 18 26.60 -33.85 -15.51
N GLN A 19 27.43 -34.86 -15.81
CA GLN A 19 28.46 -34.85 -16.86
C GLN A 19 29.18 -36.22 -16.88
N GLN A 20 28.79 -37.10 -17.79
CA GLN A 20 29.65 -38.20 -18.24
C GLN A 20 30.38 -37.75 -19.52
N ASP A 21 31.69 -37.98 -19.52
CA ASP A 21 32.59 -38.03 -20.68
C ASP A 21 32.95 -36.73 -21.41
N ALA A 22 33.34 -35.68 -20.66
CA ALA A 22 34.34 -34.73 -21.14
C ALA A 22 35.56 -34.86 -20.22
N ALA A 23 36.76 -35.05 -20.79
CA ALA A 23 37.99 -35.06 -20.02
C ALA A 23 38.04 -33.79 -19.16
N GLU A 24 38.14 -33.95 -17.82
CA GLU A 24 38.32 -32.81 -16.92
C GLU A 24 39.50 -31.98 -17.45
N PRO A 25 39.29 -30.69 -17.80
CA PRO A 25 40.41 -29.84 -18.17
C PRO A 25 41.39 -29.83 -16.99
N GLU A 26 42.68 -29.97 -17.27
CA GLU A 26 43.71 -29.90 -16.21
C GLU A 26 43.45 -28.66 -15.35
N PRO A 27 43.40 -28.80 -14.01
CA PRO A 27 43.14 -27.67 -13.14
C PRO A 27 44.20 -26.61 -13.43
N ALA A 28 43.74 -25.41 -13.77
CA ALA A 28 44.62 -24.29 -14.02
C ALA A 28 45.59 -24.13 -12.83
N PRO A 29 46.88 -23.85 -13.08
CA PRO A 29 47.84 -23.67 -11.99
C PRO A 29 47.33 -22.58 -11.04
N PRO A 30 47.52 -22.74 -9.71
CA PRO A 30 47.03 -21.78 -8.74
C PRO A 30 47.59 -20.39 -9.06
N PRO A 31 46.78 -19.32 -8.93
CA PRO A 31 47.24 -17.97 -9.19
C PRO A 31 48.45 -17.66 -8.30
N ASN A 32 49.49 -17.05 -8.89
CA ASN A 32 50.71 -16.70 -8.17
C ASN A 32 50.46 -15.44 -7.32
N ILE A 33 49.80 -15.60 -6.17
CA ILE A 33 49.44 -14.51 -5.27
C ILE A 33 50.66 -14.13 -4.44
N THR A 34 51.58 -13.36 -5.01
CA THR A 34 52.67 -12.73 -4.26
C THR A 34 52.24 -11.32 -3.84
N SER A 35 51.44 -11.21 -2.77
CA SER A 35 51.22 -9.92 -2.11
C SER A 35 52.32 -9.68 -1.08
N PRO A 36 52.89 -8.46 -0.98
CA PRO A 36 53.84 -8.13 0.09
C PRO A 36 53.20 -8.43 1.46
N GLY A 37 53.83 -9.30 2.25
CA GLY A 37 53.39 -9.64 3.61
C GLY A 37 52.45 -10.85 3.75
N ILE A 38 52.09 -11.56 2.67
CA ILE A 38 51.27 -12.78 2.74
C ILE A 38 52.13 -14.00 2.33
N VAL A 39 52.21 -15.01 3.20
CA VAL A 39 52.82 -16.31 2.89
C VAL A 39 51.71 -17.34 2.69
N ALA A 40 51.48 -17.77 1.45
CA ALA A 40 50.50 -18.80 1.13
C ALA A 40 51.09 -20.21 1.33
N VAL A 41 50.31 -21.13 1.92
CA VAL A 41 50.68 -22.54 2.12
C VAL A 41 49.58 -23.42 1.52
N ASP A 42 49.93 -24.30 0.59
CA ASP A 42 48.98 -25.26 0.01
C ASP A 42 48.63 -26.38 1.00
N ILE A 43 47.33 -26.54 1.27
CA ILE A 43 46.78 -27.58 2.15
C ILE A 43 45.84 -28.56 1.42
N THR A 44 45.76 -28.51 0.09
CA THR A 44 44.78 -29.25 -0.72
C THR A 44 44.81 -30.75 -0.44
N HIS A 45 45.99 -31.37 -0.48
CA HIS A 45 46.15 -32.82 -0.20
C HIS A 45 45.77 -33.18 1.25
N LYS A 46 46.15 -32.35 2.23
CA LYS A 46 45.84 -32.58 3.65
C LYS A 46 44.32 -32.51 3.90
N PHE A 47 43.66 -31.53 3.29
CA PHE A 47 42.22 -31.34 3.41
C PHE A 47 41.44 -32.50 2.77
N ALA A 48 41.80 -32.90 1.55
CA ALA A 48 41.18 -34.03 0.86
C ALA A 48 41.34 -35.36 1.62
N GLN A 49 42.47 -35.59 2.28
CA GLN A 49 42.67 -36.77 3.11
C GLN A 49 41.80 -36.76 4.37
N ALA A 50 41.63 -35.61 5.02
CA ALA A 50 40.75 -35.46 6.18
C ALA A 50 39.27 -35.63 5.80
N ALA A 51 38.83 -35.08 4.67
CA ALA A 51 37.44 -35.22 4.20
C ALA A 51 37.03 -36.68 3.97
N LYS A 52 37.97 -37.55 3.53
CA LYS A 52 37.73 -38.99 3.31
C LYS A 52 37.39 -39.77 4.59
N THR A 53 37.61 -39.21 5.77
CA THR A 53 37.27 -39.90 7.03
C THR A 53 35.80 -39.73 7.43
N LEU A 54 35.04 -38.88 6.72
CA LEU A 54 33.62 -38.62 7.00
C LEU A 54 32.71 -39.68 6.38
N ALA A 55 31.70 -40.12 7.13
CA ALA A 55 30.66 -41.02 6.65
C ALA A 55 29.54 -40.24 5.91
N PRO A 56 28.74 -40.89 5.03
CA PRO A 56 27.58 -40.25 4.40
C PRO A 56 26.60 -39.69 5.44
N GLY A 57 26.27 -38.41 5.32
CA GLY A 57 25.42 -37.68 6.26
C GLY A 57 26.18 -36.93 7.36
N GLU A 58 27.50 -37.11 7.49
CA GLU A 58 28.33 -36.30 8.38
C GLU A 58 28.73 -34.98 7.74
N LEU A 59 28.69 -33.91 8.54
CA LEU A 59 29.07 -32.57 8.13
C LEU A 59 29.94 -31.93 9.20
N VAL A 60 31.13 -31.47 8.80
CA VAL A 60 31.99 -30.68 9.67
C VAL A 60 31.62 -29.21 9.48
N LYS A 61 31.09 -28.61 10.55
CA LYS A 61 30.72 -27.19 10.61
C LYS A 61 30.99 -26.66 12.01
N ASP A 62 30.95 -25.34 12.15
CA ASP A 62 30.90 -24.72 13.46
C ASP A 62 29.64 -25.16 14.24
N GLY A 63 29.73 -25.20 15.58
CA GLY A 63 28.62 -25.59 16.44
C GLY A 63 27.40 -24.67 16.33
N PHE A 64 27.62 -23.38 16.08
CA PHE A 64 26.59 -22.35 15.99
C PHE A 64 26.05 -22.14 14.57
N PHE A 65 26.80 -22.54 13.53
CA PHE A 65 26.32 -22.44 12.14
C PHE A 65 25.11 -23.35 11.91
N THR A 66 24.01 -22.82 11.40
CA THR A 66 22.81 -23.62 11.10
C THR A 66 22.73 -23.93 9.62
N LEU A 67 22.25 -25.11 9.24
CA LEU A 67 22.09 -25.45 7.81
C LEU A 67 21.01 -24.62 7.11
N PHE A 68 20.17 -23.92 7.87
CA PHE A 68 19.25 -22.94 7.30
C PHE A 68 20.01 -21.75 6.71
N GLU A 69 21.12 -21.32 7.32
CA GLU A 69 21.97 -20.24 6.81
C GLU A 69 22.66 -20.63 5.49
N SER A 70 22.93 -21.91 5.24
CA SER A 70 23.50 -22.36 3.96
C SER A 70 22.51 -22.34 2.79
N VAL A 71 21.21 -22.18 3.01
CA VAL A 71 20.20 -22.19 1.94
C VAL A 71 20.34 -20.97 1.00
N SER A 72 20.99 -19.89 1.45
CA SER A 72 21.27 -18.69 0.66
C SER A 72 22.69 -18.65 0.07
N ALA A 73 23.48 -19.73 0.22
CA ALA A 73 24.85 -19.77 -0.30
C ALA A 73 24.89 -19.74 -1.84
N LEU A 74 25.88 -19.04 -2.40
CA LEU A 74 26.19 -19.09 -3.83
C LEU A 74 27.08 -20.30 -4.13
N GLU A 75 26.88 -20.88 -5.31
CA GLU A 75 27.68 -21.99 -5.82
C GLU A 75 28.57 -21.50 -6.96
N ILE A 76 29.90 -21.59 -6.77
CA ILE A 76 30.88 -21.20 -7.77
C ILE A 76 30.85 -22.22 -8.92
N MET A 77 31.04 -21.75 -10.16
CA MET A 77 30.92 -22.54 -11.40
C MET A 77 29.49 -22.96 -11.79
N ASP A 78 28.46 -22.64 -11.00
CA ASP A 78 27.07 -22.80 -11.43
C ASP A 78 26.64 -21.59 -12.28
N PRO A 79 26.21 -21.78 -13.55
CA PRO A 79 25.86 -20.67 -14.45
C PRO A 79 24.69 -19.79 -13.99
N LYS A 80 23.87 -20.24 -13.04
CA LYS A 80 22.73 -19.49 -12.49
C LYS A 80 23.10 -18.80 -11.18
N MET A 81 24.03 -19.33 -10.39
CA MET A 81 24.41 -18.82 -9.07
C MET A 81 25.70 -17.98 -9.10
N ASP A 82 26.60 -18.26 -10.03
CA ASP A 82 27.91 -17.59 -10.15
C ASP A 82 27.90 -16.57 -11.28
N SER A 83 27.93 -15.29 -10.91
CA SER A 83 28.05 -14.21 -11.90
C SER A 83 29.37 -14.26 -12.66
N GLY A 84 30.44 -14.82 -12.09
CA GLY A 84 31.74 -14.99 -12.73
C GLY A 84 31.82 -16.17 -13.70
N CYS A 85 30.81 -17.05 -13.75
CA CYS A 85 30.76 -18.18 -14.67
C CYS A 85 30.43 -17.69 -16.09
N VAL A 86 31.42 -17.73 -16.99
CA VAL A 86 31.26 -17.34 -18.40
C VAL A 86 30.98 -18.58 -19.24
N LYS A 87 29.93 -18.54 -20.05
CA LYS A 87 29.62 -19.64 -20.97
C LYS A 87 30.74 -19.77 -22.02
N PRO A 88 31.06 -20.99 -22.48
CA PRO A 88 32.05 -21.17 -23.53
C PRO A 88 31.69 -20.37 -24.79
N GLY A 89 32.55 -19.42 -25.18
CA GLY A 89 32.35 -18.55 -26.36
C GLY A 89 31.87 -17.13 -26.06
N ASP A 90 31.44 -16.83 -24.84
CA ASP A 90 31.09 -15.46 -24.43
C ASP A 90 32.34 -14.68 -23.99
N GLU A 91 32.44 -13.41 -24.38
CA GLU A 91 33.48 -12.51 -23.86
C GLU A 91 33.24 -12.17 -22.38
N PHE A 92 34.34 -12.14 -21.60
CA PHE A 92 34.31 -11.88 -20.16
C PHE A 92 33.86 -10.44 -19.83
N GLU A 93 34.28 -9.46 -20.63
CA GLU A 93 33.84 -8.06 -20.56
C GLU A 93 33.03 -7.70 -21.82
N GLU A 94 31.97 -6.90 -21.67
CA GLU A 94 31.27 -6.32 -22.83
C GLU A 94 31.87 -4.94 -23.12
N LEU A 95 32.37 -4.78 -24.35
CA LEU A 95 33.30 -3.75 -24.79
C LEU A 95 32.62 -2.49 -25.38
N PHE A 96 31.44 -2.11 -24.90
CA PHE A 96 30.80 -0.90 -25.43
C PHE A 96 31.63 0.35 -25.06
N ASP A 97 32.19 0.99 -26.08
CA ASP A 97 33.01 2.19 -25.92
C ASP A 97 32.13 3.43 -25.74
N VAL A 98 32.05 3.92 -24.51
CA VAL A 98 31.32 5.14 -24.15
C VAL A 98 31.87 6.42 -24.80
N SER A 99 33.07 6.38 -25.40
CA SER A 99 33.66 7.50 -26.14
C SER A 99 33.17 7.59 -27.60
N ARG A 100 32.49 6.55 -28.09
CA ARG A 100 31.85 6.53 -29.40
C ARG A 100 30.88 7.71 -29.53
N ALA A 101 30.99 8.44 -30.64
CA ALA A 101 30.03 9.47 -30.99
C ALA A 101 28.66 8.82 -31.27
N LEU A 102 27.63 9.31 -30.60
CA LEU A 102 26.24 8.96 -30.86
C LEU A 102 25.57 10.04 -31.69
N ASP A 103 24.68 9.63 -32.59
CA ASP A 103 23.74 10.55 -33.23
C ASP A 103 22.58 10.92 -32.27
N ALA A 104 21.77 11.90 -32.66
CA ALA A 104 20.66 12.36 -31.83
C ALA A 104 19.59 11.29 -31.57
N GLN A 105 19.33 10.40 -32.53
CA GLN A 105 18.34 9.33 -32.40
C GLN A 105 18.83 8.24 -31.45
N GLU A 106 20.12 7.92 -31.50
CA GLU A 106 20.79 6.99 -30.58
C GLU A 106 20.79 7.53 -29.15
N VAL A 107 21.05 8.83 -28.95
CA VAL A 107 20.92 9.45 -27.62
C VAL A 107 19.49 9.35 -27.10
N LEU A 108 18.48 9.62 -27.94
CA LEU A 108 17.08 9.43 -27.56
C LEU A 108 16.79 7.97 -27.18
N GLY A 109 17.32 7.00 -27.92
CA GLY A 109 17.16 5.58 -27.62
C GLY A 109 17.75 5.19 -26.26
N VAL A 110 18.95 5.67 -25.93
CA VAL A 110 19.56 5.43 -24.61
C VAL A 110 18.76 6.12 -23.49
N MET A 111 18.28 7.35 -23.70
CA MET A 111 17.43 8.05 -22.73
C MET A 111 16.12 7.31 -22.47
N ASP A 112 15.44 6.86 -23.52
CA ASP A 112 14.14 6.18 -23.42
C ASP A 112 14.29 4.79 -22.76
N GLN A 113 15.36 4.05 -23.05
CA GLN A 113 15.65 2.80 -22.35
C GLN A 113 15.99 3.03 -20.86
N LEU A 114 16.73 4.09 -20.54
CA LEU A 114 17.01 4.47 -19.14
C LEU A 114 15.75 4.87 -18.38
N LEU A 115 14.80 5.53 -19.03
CA LEU A 115 13.48 5.81 -18.47
C LEU A 115 12.72 4.51 -18.18
N CYS A 116 12.78 3.53 -19.08
CA CYS A 116 12.17 2.21 -18.86
C CYS A 116 12.80 1.48 -17.67
N HIS A 117 14.12 1.53 -17.53
CA HIS A 117 14.84 0.97 -16.40
C HIS A 117 14.54 1.71 -15.08
N GLU A 118 14.44 3.03 -15.11
CA GLU A 118 14.02 3.83 -13.94
C GLU A 118 12.61 3.45 -13.50
N MET A 119 11.66 3.33 -14.42
CA MET A 119 10.29 2.90 -14.09
C MET A 119 10.25 1.46 -13.58
N SER A 120 11.07 0.58 -14.14
CA SER A 120 11.24 -0.78 -13.61
C SER A 120 11.76 -0.75 -12.17
N TRP A 121 12.71 0.13 -11.84
CA TRP A 121 13.16 0.29 -10.47
C TRP A 121 12.05 0.85 -9.55
N HIS A 122 11.26 1.83 -10.01
CA HIS A 122 10.08 2.32 -9.30
C HIS A 122 9.00 1.25 -9.04
N LEU A 123 8.97 0.17 -9.82
CA LEU A 123 8.12 -1.01 -9.63
C LEU A 123 8.68 -2.02 -8.63
N GLY A 124 9.86 -1.76 -8.06
CA GLY A 124 10.49 -2.60 -7.03
C GLY A 124 11.55 -3.57 -7.56
N TYR A 125 11.89 -3.52 -8.86
CA TYR A 125 13.00 -4.35 -9.38
C TYR A 125 14.37 -3.80 -8.92
N PRO A 126 15.33 -4.66 -8.53
CA PRO A 126 16.66 -4.22 -8.09
C PRO A 126 17.42 -3.38 -9.13
N LEU A 127 18.21 -2.41 -8.66
CA LEU A 127 19.08 -1.58 -9.49
C LEU A 127 20.04 -2.38 -10.40
N ALA A 128 20.49 -3.56 -9.93
CA ALA A 128 21.35 -4.47 -10.68
C ALA A 128 20.72 -5.03 -11.97
N GLN A 129 19.38 -5.08 -12.05
CA GLN A 129 18.64 -5.56 -13.22
C GLN A 129 18.06 -4.42 -14.07
N THR A 130 18.27 -3.16 -13.65
CA THR A 130 17.66 -1.98 -14.26
C THR A 130 18.71 -0.93 -14.58
N ILE A 131 18.80 0.17 -13.82
CA ILE A 131 19.65 1.33 -14.13
C ILE A 131 21.15 0.97 -14.17
N LEU A 132 21.62 0.08 -13.29
CA LEU A 132 23.03 -0.33 -13.23
C LEU A 132 23.44 -1.30 -14.34
N THR A 133 22.53 -1.63 -15.25
CA THR A 133 22.85 -2.37 -16.48
C THR A 133 23.42 -1.43 -17.56
N SER A 134 23.28 -0.11 -17.42
CA SER A 134 23.81 0.85 -18.40
C SER A 134 25.32 1.06 -18.25
N VAL A 135 26.05 0.88 -19.34
CA VAL A 135 27.51 1.13 -19.40
C VAL A 135 27.84 2.61 -19.18
N TYR A 136 26.96 3.52 -19.61
CA TYR A 136 27.09 4.96 -19.37
C TYR A 136 26.92 5.32 -17.89
N VAL A 137 25.98 4.68 -17.20
CA VAL A 137 25.80 4.84 -15.75
C VAL A 137 27.01 4.31 -15.00
N GLU A 138 27.52 3.12 -15.33
CA GLU A 138 28.73 2.58 -14.70
C GLU A 138 29.93 3.51 -14.90
N ALA A 139 30.14 4.04 -16.12
CA ALA A 139 31.20 4.99 -16.41
C ALA A 139 31.07 6.32 -15.61
N LEU A 140 29.84 6.77 -15.36
CA LEU A 140 29.59 7.95 -14.51
C LEU A 140 29.79 7.68 -13.03
N LEU A 141 29.53 6.47 -12.55
CA LEU A 141 29.59 6.15 -11.12
C LEU A 141 30.92 5.57 -10.67
N MET A 142 31.72 5.00 -11.59
CA MET A 142 32.97 4.31 -11.27
C MET A 142 34.17 4.92 -12.01
N PRO A 143 35.21 5.39 -11.29
CA PRO A 143 35.29 5.53 -9.84
C PRO A 143 34.29 6.57 -9.30
N VAL A 144 33.98 6.53 -7.99
CA VAL A 144 33.03 7.47 -7.37
C VAL A 144 33.45 8.93 -7.62
N PRO A 145 32.64 9.75 -8.32
CA PRO A 145 32.98 11.14 -8.56
C PRO A 145 32.83 11.97 -7.27
N SER A 146 33.82 12.79 -6.95
CA SER A 146 33.75 13.71 -5.79
C SER A 146 33.10 15.05 -6.12
N SER A 147 33.01 15.41 -7.41
CA SER A 147 32.40 16.65 -7.89
C SER A 147 31.79 16.46 -9.28
N ILE A 148 30.99 17.43 -9.73
CA ILE A 148 30.32 17.39 -11.03
C ILE A 148 31.33 17.33 -12.19
N GLU A 149 32.49 17.97 -12.05
CA GLU A 149 33.57 18.00 -13.05
C GLU A 149 34.25 16.64 -13.23
N GLN A 150 34.16 15.76 -12.24
CA GLN A 150 34.68 14.40 -12.32
C GLN A 150 33.66 13.41 -12.88
N ALA A 151 32.38 13.76 -12.92
CA ALA A 151 31.30 12.89 -13.37
C ALA A 151 31.13 12.93 -14.91
N TYR A 152 32.12 12.41 -15.64
CA TYR A 152 32.09 12.25 -17.11
C TYR A 152 32.22 10.77 -17.50
N PHE A 153 31.70 10.41 -18.69
CA PHE A 153 31.82 9.05 -19.24
C PHE A 153 33.28 8.66 -19.46
N VAL A 154 34.10 9.57 -20.01
CA VAL A 154 35.52 9.33 -20.28
C VAL A 154 36.36 10.16 -19.32
N ARG A 155 36.96 9.52 -18.32
CA ARG A 155 37.83 10.22 -17.33
C ARG A 155 39.32 10.09 -17.61
N ARG A 156 39.70 9.16 -18.48
CA ARG A 156 41.07 8.86 -18.90
C ARG A 156 41.08 8.55 -20.39
N GLY A 157 42.18 8.85 -21.08
CA GLY A 157 42.29 8.63 -22.52
C GLY A 157 41.79 9.81 -23.33
N ASN A 158 40.96 9.57 -24.35
CA ASN A 158 40.48 10.60 -25.28
C ASN A 158 39.42 11.52 -24.66
N LEU A 159 39.86 12.59 -24.01
CA LEU A 159 38.97 13.55 -23.35
C LEU A 159 38.14 14.40 -24.32
N ASP A 160 38.46 14.43 -25.62
CA ASP A 160 37.69 15.19 -26.60
C ASP A 160 36.27 14.63 -26.78
N ALA A 161 36.05 13.35 -26.49
CA ALA A 161 34.72 12.75 -26.48
C ALA A 161 33.76 13.49 -25.52
N ASN A 162 34.26 13.99 -24.38
CA ASN A 162 33.47 14.76 -23.42
C ASN A 162 33.02 16.13 -23.96
N ARG A 163 33.54 16.58 -25.10
CA ARG A 163 33.14 17.84 -25.77
C ARG A 163 32.08 17.60 -26.84
N HIS A 164 31.76 16.36 -27.17
CA HIS A 164 30.77 16.04 -28.19
C HIS A 164 29.36 16.45 -27.71
N PRO A 165 28.60 17.26 -28.48
CA PRO A 165 27.31 17.79 -28.04
C PRO A 165 26.34 16.71 -27.55
N MET A 166 26.21 15.61 -28.30
CA MET A 166 25.30 14.51 -27.96
C MET A 166 25.71 13.76 -26.67
N LEU A 167 27.01 13.65 -26.39
CA LEU A 167 27.49 13.02 -25.15
C LEU A 167 27.32 13.95 -23.94
N LEU A 168 27.43 15.27 -24.12
CA LEU A 168 27.10 16.25 -23.08
C LEU A 168 25.62 16.21 -22.71
N VAL A 169 24.75 16.10 -23.71
CA VAL A 169 23.29 15.97 -23.54
C VAL A 169 22.94 14.68 -22.80
N LEU A 170 23.48 13.54 -23.23
CA LEU A 170 23.27 12.26 -22.55
C LEU A 170 23.82 12.27 -21.11
N ARG A 171 25.01 12.86 -20.90
CA ARG A 171 25.60 13.03 -19.57
C ARG A 171 24.66 13.79 -18.64
N ALA A 172 24.15 14.94 -19.08
CA ALA A 172 23.26 15.75 -18.26
C ALA A 172 21.98 15.00 -17.88
N TYR A 173 21.38 14.28 -18.82
CA TYR A 173 20.21 13.43 -18.57
C TYR A 173 20.51 12.35 -17.52
N CYS A 174 21.61 11.61 -17.66
CA CYS A 174 22.01 10.57 -16.71
C CYS A 174 22.27 11.15 -15.31
N LEU A 175 22.91 12.31 -15.21
CA LEU A 175 23.15 12.99 -13.92
C LEU A 175 21.84 13.40 -13.25
N GLY A 176 20.90 13.98 -14.01
CA GLY A 176 19.56 14.32 -13.51
C GLY A 176 18.80 13.09 -13.01
N MET A 177 18.77 12.01 -13.80
CA MET A 177 18.12 10.75 -13.44
C MET A 177 18.74 10.14 -12.17
N LEU A 178 20.07 10.03 -12.10
CA LEU A 178 20.76 9.45 -10.95
C LEU A 178 20.52 10.27 -9.67
N LYS A 179 20.50 11.61 -9.77
CA LYS A 179 20.21 12.47 -8.63
C LYS A 179 18.76 12.34 -8.17
N VAL A 180 17.81 12.23 -9.09
CA VAL A 180 16.41 11.88 -8.77
C VAL A 180 16.34 10.53 -8.06
N CYS A 181 17.00 9.50 -8.60
CA CYS A 181 17.03 8.17 -7.99
C CYS A 181 17.63 8.22 -6.57
N SER A 182 18.64 9.05 -6.31
CA SER A 182 19.14 9.27 -4.95
C SER A 182 18.06 9.80 -4.02
N TYR A 183 17.31 10.83 -4.43
CA TYR A 183 16.24 11.40 -3.60
C TYR A 183 15.10 10.42 -3.35
N VAL A 184 14.69 9.69 -4.40
CA VAL A 184 13.68 8.64 -4.30
C VAL A 184 14.14 7.57 -3.31
N ASN A 185 15.37 7.08 -3.43
CA ASN A 185 15.89 6.01 -2.57
C ASN A 185 15.99 6.46 -1.10
N GLU A 186 16.54 7.65 -0.85
CA GLU A 186 16.67 8.17 0.51
C GLU A 186 15.31 8.46 1.15
N ARG A 187 14.32 8.92 0.37
CA ARG A 187 12.96 9.13 0.88
C ARG A 187 12.25 7.83 1.23
N ILE A 188 12.42 6.80 0.40
CA ILE A 188 11.83 5.50 0.70
C ILE A 188 12.45 4.95 1.99
N LYS A 189 13.78 5.05 2.15
CA LYS A 189 14.49 4.63 3.37
C LYS A 189 14.09 5.41 4.62
N SER A 190 13.71 6.68 4.49
CA SER A 190 13.31 7.51 5.63
C SER A 190 11.90 7.23 6.13
N GLU A 191 11.08 6.51 5.37
CA GLU A 191 9.68 6.24 5.66
C GLU A 191 9.42 4.74 5.85
N HIS A 192 8.19 4.38 6.24
CA HIS A 192 7.84 2.98 6.42
C HIS A 192 7.53 2.31 5.07
N PHE A 193 8.32 1.28 4.73
CA PHE A 193 8.16 0.40 3.58
C PHE A 193 8.71 -1.00 3.90
N TYR A 194 8.43 -1.98 3.04
CA TYR A 194 8.98 -3.34 3.14
C TYR A 194 10.02 -3.61 2.04
N GLU A 195 11.28 -3.76 2.44
CA GLU A 195 12.40 -4.11 1.54
C GLU A 195 12.15 -5.46 0.83
N GLU A 196 12.51 -5.53 -0.45
CA GLU A 196 12.29 -6.68 -1.36
C GLU A 196 10.81 -7.07 -1.62
N GLU A 197 9.85 -6.34 -1.05
CA GLU A 197 8.41 -6.51 -1.31
C GLU A 197 7.80 -5.27 -1.98
N ASP A 198 7.96 -4.10 -1.35
CA ASP A 198 7.51 -2.82 -1.93
C ASP A 198 8.57 -2.22 -2.86
N PHE A 199 9.85 -2.35 -2.48
CA PHE A 199 10.97 -1.70 -3.13
C PHE A 199 12.31 -2.33 -2.77
N VAL A 200 13.32 -2.15 -3.63
CA VAL A 200 14.70 -2.58 -3.37
C VAL A 200 15.61 -1.36 -3.31
N THR A 201 16.10 -1.04 -2.10
CA THR A 201 16.91 0.15 -1.82
C THR A 201 18.41 -0.09 -1.98
N ASN A 202 18.84 -1.35 -2.11
CA ASN A 202 20.24 -1.74 -2.26
C ASN A 202 20.88 -1.09 -3.50
N THR A 203 21.95 -0.33 -3.29
CA THR A 203 22.71 0.36 -4.35
C THR A 203 24.01 -0.34 -4.73
N TYR A 204 24.33 -1.50 -4.13
CA TYR A 204 25.54 -2.28 -4.43
C TYR A 204 26.84 -1.46 -4.32
N HIS A 205 26.91 -0.60 -3.28
CA HIS A 205 27.98 0.37 -3.05
C HIS A 205 28.20 1.40 -4.18
N ARG A 206 27.23 1.59 -5.07
CA ARG A 206 27.23 2.70 -6.03
C ARG A 206 26.64 3.95 -5.36
N THR A 207 27.38 5.05 -5.43
CA THR A 207 26.92 6.35 -4.96
C THR A 207 26.02 6.96 -6.04
N LEU A 208 24.71 7.08 -5.80
CA LEU A 208 23.75 7.70 -6.74
C LEU A 208 23.91 9.23 -6.83
N LEU A 209 25.14 9.74 -6.83
CA LEU A 209 25.47 11.17 -6.79
C LEU A 209 24.96 11.89 -5.52
N THR A 210 24.86 11.15 -4.40
CA THR A 210 24.44 11.67 -3.10
C THR A 210 25.25 12.91 -2.68
N ASN A 211 26.56 12.90 -2.95
CA ASN A 211 27.50 13.94 -2.52
C ASN A 211 27.59 15.14 -3.47
N ILE A 212 26.96 15.08 -4.65
CA ILE A 212 26.97 16.19 -5.61
C ILE A 212 25.76 17.10 -5.33
N PRO A 213 25.93 18.43 -5.18
CA PRO A 213 24.83 19.36 -4.96
C PRO A 213 23.77 19.31 -6.07
N THR A 214 22.49 19.43 -5.71
CA THR A 214 21.39 19.50 -6.70
C THR A 214 21.57 20.68 -7.66
N SER A 215 22.03 21.84 -7.16
CA SER A 215 22.29 23.04 -7.97
C SER A 215 23.21 22.78 -9.15
N ASP A 216 24.25 21.96 -8.96
CA ASP A 216 25.26 21.70 -9.98
C ASP A 216 24.69 20.79 -11.09
N VAL A 217 23.81 19.86 -10.71
CA VAL A 217 23.08 19.00 -11.64
C VAL A 217 22.07 19.80 -12.44
N LEU A 218 21.31 20.70 -11.79
CA LEU A 218 20.36 21.60 -12.45
C LEU A 218 21.05 22.54 -13.44
N LEU A 219 22.22 23.09 -13.07
CA LEU A 219 23.03 23.90 -13.96
C LEU A 219 23.49 23.09 -15.19
N THR A 220 23.99 21.87 -14.97
CA THR A 220 24.40 20.96 -16.05
C THR A 220 23.24 20.65 -17.02
N LEU A 221 22.02 20.45 -16.50
CA LEU A 221 20.81 20.25 -17.31
C LEU A 221 20.46 21.49 -18.13
N ALA A 222 20.58 22.68 -17.55
CA ALA A 222 20.34 23.95 -18.25
C ALA A 222 21.38 24.20 -19.37
N GLU A 223 22.66 23.92 -19.10
CA GLU A 223 23.74 23.98 -20.09
C GLU A 223 23.50 22.98 -21.24
N ALA A 224 23.05 21.77 -20.94
CA ALA A 224 22.70 20.78 -21.96
C ALA A 224 21.53 21.23 -22.84
N LYS A 225 20.50 21.88 -22.28
CA LYS A 225 19.42 22.49 -23.08
C LYS A 225 19.97 23.57 -24.02
N ALA A 226 20.91 24.40 -23.56
CA ALA A 226 21.58 25.39 -24.42
C ALA A 226 22.41 24.72 -25.52
N VAL A 227 23.06 23.59 -25.22
CA VAL A 227 23.78 22.77 -26.22
C VAL A 227 22.80 22.24 -27.27
N VAL A 228 21.66 21.67 -26.87
CA VAL A 228 20.61 21.21 -27.81
C VAL A 228 20.12 22.35 -28.69
N ALA A 229 19.85 23.53 -28.12
CA ALA A 229 19.42 24.71 -28.87
C ALA A 229 20.47 25.16 -29.91
N SER A 230 21.77 25.03 -29.60
CA SER A 230 22.86 25.33 -30.54
C SER A 230 22.95 24.38 -31.74
N GLN A 231 22.33 23.19 -31.64
CA GLN A 231 22.26 22.22 -32.74
C GLN A 231 21.07 22.49 -33.68
N ARG A 232 20.24 23.49 -33.38
CA ARG A 232 19.13 23.89 -34.25
C ARG A 232 19.65 24.28 -35.64
N GLY A 233 19.08 23.68 -36.68
CA GLY A 233 19.53 23.83 -38.06
C GLY A 233 20.69 22.93 -38.49
N LEU A 234 21.31 22.19 -37.55
CA LEU A 234 22.29 21.13 -37.83
C LEU A 234 21.66 19.73 -37.76
N ILE A 235 20.68 19.55 -36.88
CA ILE A 235 19.85 18.34 -36.78
C ILE A 235 18.38 18.71 -36.99
N ASP A 236 17.54 17.69 -37.22
CA ASP A 236 16.09 17.86 -37.40
C ASP A 236 15.46 18.58 -36.19
N GLU A 237 14.53 19.50 -36.47
CA GLU A 237 13.84 20.28 -35.44
C GLU A 237 13.02 19.38 -34.50
N GLU A 238 12.42 18.30 -35.03
CA GLU A 238 11.71 17.33 -34.19
C GLU A 238 12.64 16.63 -33.21
N LEU A 239 13.92 16.39 -33.58
CA LEU A 239 14.93 15.82 -32.69
C LEU A 239 15.41 16.82 -31.64
N VAL A 240 15.52 18.10 -31.99
CA VAL A 240 15.83 19.18 -31.04
C VAL A 240 14.75 19.25 -29.96
N ASP A 241 13.48 19.24 -30.37
CA ASP A 241 12.34 19.31 -29.46
C ASP A 241 12.24 18.03 -28.60
N ALA A 242 12.50 16.85 -29.19
CA ALA A 242 12.53 15.57 -28.48
C ALA A 242 13.62 15.49 -27.40
N LEU A 243 14.83 15.98 -27.68
CA LEU A 243 15.93 16.04 -26.70
C LEU A 243 15.63 17.07 -25.61
N THR A 244 15.08 18.23 -26.00
CA THR A 244 14.74 19.31 -25.06
C THR A 244 13.69 18.86 -24.05
N SER A 245 12.63 18.16 -24.50
CA SER A 245 11.57 17.67 -23.60
C SER A 245 12.06 16.66 -22.57
N ARG A 246 12.98 15.75 -22.95
CA ARG A 246 13.60 14.78 -22.03
C ARG A 246 14.49 15.45 -20.98
N LEU A 247 15.27 16.47 -21.37
CA LEU A 247 16.06 17.28 -20.43
C LEU A 247 15.16 18.14 -19.52
N GLU A 248 14.06 18.67 -20.06
CA GLU A 248 13.06 19.42 -19.30
C GLU A 248 12.42 18.55 -18.22
N LEU A 249 11.99 17.33 -18.58
CA LEU A 249 11.47 16.37 -17.61
C LEU A 249 12.47 16.08 -16.49
N ARG A 250 13.76 15.89 -16.80
CA ARG A 250 14.78 15.63 -15.78
C ARG A 250 14.97 16.82 -14.83
N TRP A 251 14.93 18.03 -15.36
CA TRP A 251 15.01 19.25 -14.55
C TRP A 251 13.80 19.39 -13.62
N LEU A 252 12.59 19.27 -14.18
CA LEU A 252 11.33 19.40 -13.43
C LEU A 252 11.16 18.28 -12.41
N PHE A 253 11.51 17.04 -12.76
CA PHE A 253 11.38 15.92 -11.84
C PHE A 253 12.36 16.06 -10.66
N LEU A 254 13.59 16.54 -10.90
CA LEU A 254 14.55 16.80 -9.84
C LEU A 254 14.06 17.85 -8.84
N GLU A 255 13.46 18.94 -9.32
CA GLU A 255 12.81 19.93 -8.44
C GLU A 255 11.57 19.34 -7.74
N ALA A 256 10.75 18.58 -8.46
CA ALA A 256 9.52 17.99 -7.92
C ALA A 256 9.79 16.98 -6.80
N VAL A 257 10.87 16.19 -6.88
CA VAL A 257 11.25 15.29 -5.77
C VAL A 257 11.77 16.03 -4.55
N GLU A 258 12.08 17.32 -4.64
CA GLU A 258 12.39 18.14 -3.46
C GLU A 258 11.15 18.83 -2.86
N CYS A 259 9.94 18.58 -3.39
CA CYS A 259 8.72 19.27 -2.95
C CYS A 259 8.40 19.22 -1.44
N PRO A 260 8.85 18.25 -0.62
CA PRO A 260 8.67 18.34 0.83
C PRO A 260 9.25 19.61 1.47
N GLN A 261 10.28 20.21 0.86
CA GLN A 261 10.83 21.49 1.35
C GLN A 261 9.85 22.67 1.16
N TYR A 262 8.83 22.49 0.33
CA TYR A 262 7.77 23.44 0.03
C TYR A 262 6.43 23.07 0.69
N VAL A 263 6.43 22.24 1.75
CA VAL A 263 5.19 21.81 2.45
C VAL A 263 4.34 23.00 2.93
N LYS A 264 4.96 24.15 3.23
CA LYS A 264 4.27 25.40 3.63
C LYS A 264 3.78 26.25 2.46
N ASP A 265 4.13 25.90 1.24
CA ASP A 265 3.73 26.56 -0.01
C ASP A 265 3.22 25.51 -1.02
N ALA A 266 2.00 25.03 -0.77
CA ALA A 266 1.36 23.99 -1.58
C ALA A 266 1.25 24.37 -3.06
N ASN A 267 1.10 25.66 -3.40
CA ASN A 267 1.06 26.12 -4.78
C ASN A 267 2.39 25.90 -5.50
N LYS A 268 3.50 26.24 -4.85
CA LYS A 268 4.84 25.97 -5.39
C LYS A 268 5.09 24.48 -5.54
N ALA A 269 4.74 23.67 -4.54
CA ALA A 269 4.86 22.22 -4.61
C ALA A 269 4.04 21.65 -5.79
N ARG A 270 2.79 22.08 -5.96
CA ARG A 270 1.86 21.64 -7.00
C ARG A 270 2.37 21.98 -8.40
N ARG A 271 2.81 23.23 -8.60
CA ARG A 271 3.26 23.75 -9.91
C ARG A 271 4.37 22.89 -10.55
N LEU A 272 5.32 22.39 -9.76
CA LEU A 272 6.42 21.56 -10.27
C LEU A 272 5.91 20.25 -10.88
N TRP A 273 4.91 19.62 -10.25
CA TRP A 273 4.29 18.40 -10.77
C TRP A 273 3.42 18.67 -12.00
N GLU A 274 2.68 19.80 -12.02
CA GLU A 274 1.87 20.22 -13.18
C GLU A 274 2.73 20.48 -14.41
N GLU A 275 3.82 21.24 -14.24
CA GLU A 275 4.78 21.53 -15.32
C GLU A 275 5.42 20.24 -15.83
N ALA A 276 5.84 19.32 -14.94
CA ALA A 276 6.41 18.04 -15.35
C ALA A 276 5.40 17.17 -16.12
N GLN A 277 4.15 17.11 -15.66
CA GLN A 277 3.09 16.37 -16.34
C GLN A 277 2.79 16.93 -17.74
N ALA A 278 2.88 18.25 -17.92
CA ALA A 278 2.65 18.92 -19.21
C ALA A 278 3.71 18.58 -20.27
N VAL A 279 4.91 18.15 -19.87
CA VAL A 279 5.99 17.75 -20.79
C VAL A 279 5.77 16.34 -21.37
N LEU A 280 5.07 15.46 -20.63
CA LEU A 280 4.92 14.05 -20.98
C LEU A 280 4.34 13.80 -22.39
N PRO A 281 3.27 14.47 -22.85
CA PRO A 281 2.73 14.22 -24.19
C PRO A 281 3.75 14.42 -25.32
N SER A 282 4.66 15.38 -25.18
CA SER A 282 5.73 15.63 -26.15
C SER A 282 6.75 14.48 -26.20
N ILE A 283 7.12 13.93 -25.04
CA ILE A 283 8.03 12.78 -24.96
C ILE A 283 7.40 11.56 -25.62
N ASN A 284 6.12 11.29 -25.33
CA ASN A 284 5.41 10.16 -25.92
C ASN A 284 5.32 10.28 -27.44
N ALA A 285 4.92 11.46 -27.94
CA ALA A 285 4.79 11.70 -29.38
C ALA A 285 6.11 11.58 -30.15
N THR A 286 7.24 11.83 -29.48
CA THR A 286 8.58 11.81 -30.10
C THR A 286 9.36 10.52 -29.85
N HIS A 287 8.81 9.53 -29.15
CA HIS A 287 9.48 8.24 -28.92
C HIS A 287 9.84 7.52 -30.22
N ALA A 288 8.99 7.61 -31.25
CA ALA A 288 9.21 6.99 -32.56
C ALA A 288 10.47 7.49 -33.29
N LEU A 289 11.04 8.62 -32.86
CA LEU A 289 12.30 9.16 -33.39
C LEU A 289 13.54 8.50 -32.78
N SER A 290 13.37 7.74 -31.70
CA SER A 290 14.47 7.09 -30.99
C SER A 290 15.00 5.88 -31.77
N LYS A 291 16.31 5.65 -31.65
CA LYS A 291 17.00 4.49 -32.23
C LYS A 291 17.64 3.69 -31.09
N PRO A 292 17.21 2.43 -30.82
CA PRO A 292 17.76 1.61 -29.75
C PRO A 292 19.28 1.40 -29.89
N VAL A 293 19.95 1.31 -28.74
CA VAL A 293 21.39 1.00 -28.62
C VAL A 293 21.54 -0.09 -27.56
N ASP A 294 21.12 -1.31 -27.92
CA ASP A 294 21.03 -2.43 -26.98
C ASP A 294 22.40 -2.77 -26.35
N GLU A 295 23.49 -2.58 -27.10
CA GLU A 295 24.86 -2.83 -26.63
C GLU A 295 25.29 -1.87 -25.49
N ALA A 296 24.57 -0.78 -25.26
CA ALA A 296 24.82 0.13 -24.13
C ALA A 296 24.26 -0.41 -22.79
N PHE A 297 23.58 -1.55 -22.79
CA PHE A 297 22.99 -2.19 -21.62
C PHE A 297 23.42 -3.65 -21.49
N SER A 298 23.91 -4.03 -20.32
CA SER A 298 24.51 -5.35 -20.10
C SER A 298 24.25 -5.90 -18.71
N ALA A 299 23.77 -7.16 -18.65
CA ALA A 299 23.69 -7.92 -17.40
C ALA A 299 25.08 -8.28 -16.84
N LYS A 300 26.13 -8.27 -17.67
CA LYS A 300 27.51 -8.60 -17.23
C LYS A 300 28.05 -7.58 -16.22
N LEU A 301 27.50 -6.35 -16.19
CA LEU A 301 27.86 -5.34 -15.19
C LEU A 301 27.53 -5.78 -13.75
N GLN A 302 26.61 -6.74 -13.55
CA GLN A 302 26.31 -7.29 -12.23
C GLN A 302 27.54 -7.93 -11.56
N ARG A 303 28.52 -8.40 -12.34
CA ARG A 303 29.80 -8.93 -11.84
C ARG A 303 30.66 -7.88 -11.12
N LYS A 304 30.48 -6.60 -11.48
CA LYS A 304 31.19 -5.45 -10.89
C LYS A 304 30.47 -4.91 -9.65
N LEU A 305 29.29 -5.44 -9.33
CA LEU A 305 28.50 -5.05 -8.17
C LEU A 305 28.86 -5.92 -6.97
N ALA A 306 28.85 -5.33 -5.78
CA ALA A 306 29.00 -6.09 -4.54
C ALA A 306 27.68 -6.81 -4.21
N SER A 307 27.43 -7.92 -4.90
CA SER A 307 26.21 -8.72 -4.76
C SER A 307 26.48 -10.03 -4.04
N THR A 308 25.60 -10.38 -3.10
CA THR A 308 25.48 -11.73 -2.51
C THR A 308 24.35 -12.53 -3.14
N MET A 309 23.70 -11.97 -4.16
CA MET A 309 22.60 -12.60 -4.89
C MET A 309 23.08 -13.16 -6.23
N PRO A 310 22.45 -14.25 -6.71
CA PRO A 310 22.68 -14.79 -8.05
C PRO A 310 22.47 -13.73 -9.15
N PRO A 311 23.22 -13.79 -10.27
CA PRO A 311 22.99 -12.92 -11.42
C PRO A 311 21.58 -13.14 -11.97
N ARG A 312 20.92 -12.04 -12.36
CA ARG A 312 19.56 -12.08 -12.93
C ARG A 312 19.53 -11.38 -14.29
N PRO A 313 18.62 -11.76 -15.19
CA PRO A 313 18.47 -11.07 -16.47
C PRO A 313 18.08 -9.60 -16.27
N ILE A 314 18.34 -8.77 -17.29
CA ILE A 314 17.81 -7.41 -17.33
C ILE A 314 16.29 -7.48 -17.32
N VAL A 315 15.65 -6.57 -16.58
CA VAL A 315 14.19 -6.43 -16.60
C VAL A 315 13.78 -5.71 -17.88
N GLU A 316 13.05 -6.42 -18.73
CA GLU A 316 12.51 -5.88 -19.98
C GLU A 316 11.13 -5.27 -19.72
N LEU A 317 11.05 -3.93 -19.73
CA LEU A 317 9.80 -3.17 -19.67
C LEU A 317 9.70 -2.29 -20.91
N GLY A 318 8.72 -2.57 -21.78
CA GLY A 318 8.53 -1.79 -23.00
C GLY A 318 8.16 -0.32 -22.71
N PHE A 319 8.50 0.57 -23.65
CA PHE A 319 8.32 2.02 -23.51
C PHE A 319 6.89 2.40 -23.14
N ASP A 320 5.87 1.91 -23.85
CA ASP A 320 4.46 2.27 -23.58
C ASP A 320 4.07 1.94 -22.14
N ALA A 321 4.44 0.75 -21.65
CA ALA A 321 4.14 0.34 -20.28
C ALA A 321 4.91 1.19 -19.26
N ALA A 322 6.20 1.44 -19.48
CA ALA A 322 7.00 2.33 -18.64
C ALA A 322 6.42 3.75 -18.62
N PHE A 323 6.00 4.25 -19.77
CA PHE A 323 5.43 5.59 -19.93
C PHE A 323 4.07 5.73 -19.26
N ASP A 324 3.24 4.68 -19.26
CA ASP A 324 2.00 4.60 -18.49
C ASP A 324 2.26 4.64 -16.98
N HIS A 325 3.33 3.99 -16.51
CA HIS A 325 3.76 4.05 -15.11
C HIS A 325 4.30 5.43 -14.74
N LEU A 326 5.11 6.05 -15.60
CA LEU A 326 5.62 7.41 -15.44
C LEU A 326 4.49 8.43 -15.40
N SER A 327 3.54 8.35 -16.33
CA SER A 327 2.39 9.25 -16.40
C SER A 327 1.54 9.17 -15.13
N ARG A 328 1.35 7.96 -14.60
CA ARG A 328 0.70 7.74 -13.30
C ARG A 328 1.52 8.28 -12.14
N LEU A 329 2.85 8.09 -12.13
CA LEU A 329 3.74 8.64 -11.10
C LEU A 329 3.56 10.16 -10.96
N PHE A 330 3.53 10.88 -12.08
CA PHE A 330 3.32 12.34 -12.06
C PHE A 330 1.88 12.73 -11.72
N ALA A 331 0.88 12.00 -12.20
CA ALA A 331 -0.52 12.26 -11.83
C ALA A 331 -0.75 12.04 -10.32
N ASP A 332 -0.25 10.94 -9.77
CA ASP A 332 -0.33 10.62 -8.35
C ASP A 332 0.51 11.61 -7.51
N GLY A 333 1.70 11.98 -8.00
CA GLY A 333 2.58 12.97 -7.38
C GLY A 333 1.98 14.38 -7.35
N LEU A 334 1.19 14.76 -8.35
CA LEU A 334 0.41 16.00 -8.36
C LEU A 334 -0.76 15.91 -7.37
N GLU A 335 -1.52 14.82 -7.43
CA GLU A 335 -2.72 14.62 -6.61
C GLU A 335 -2.39 14.59 -5.12
N VAL A 336 -1.29 13.94 -4.73
CA VAL A 336 -0.87 13.84 -3.32
C VAL A 336 -0.61 15.21 -2.68
N ILE A 337 -0.18 16.22 -3.44
CA ILE A 337 0.02 17.59 -2.93
C ILE A 337 -1.29 18.18 -2.38
N SER A 338 -2.44 17.74 -2.90
CA SER A 338 -3.75 18.21 -2.43
C SER A 338 -4.05 17.80 -0.98
N VAL A 339 -3.26 16.90 -0.37
CA VAL A 339 -3.36 16.58 1.06
C VAL A 339 -2.93 17.76 1.95
N LEU A 340 -2.11 18.68 1.43
CA LEU A 340 -1.64 19.86 2.16
C LEU A 340 -2.77 20.88 2.38
N ASP A 341 -3.82 20.82 1.56
CA ASP A 341 -5.03 21.63 1.70
C ASP A 341 -5.93 21.04 2.80
N TYR A 342 -5.47 21.06 4.05
CA TYR A 342 -6.18 20.48 5.20
C TYR A 342 -7.54 21.16 5.43
N VAL A 343 -8.60 20.36 5.51
CA VAL A 343 -9.96 20.82 5.80
C VAL A 343 -10.39 20.40 7.20
N ASP A 344 -10.32 19.11 7.47
CA ASP A 344 -10.59 18.49 8.77
C ASP A 344 -10.02 17.07 8.81
N SER A 345 -9.98 16.48 9.99
CA SER A 345 -9.36 15.16 10.23
C SER A 345 -10.06 14.02 9.48
N GLN A 346 -11.37 14.11 9.27
CA GLN A 346 -12.14 13.09 8.57
C GLN A 346 -11.95 13.21 7.05
N CYS A 347 -11.86 14.41 6.49
CA CYS A 347 -11.45 14.64 5.11
C CYS A 347 -10.04 14.11 4.85
N LEU A 348 -9.11 14.33 5.78
CA LEU A 348 -7.76 13.77 5.71
C LEU A 348 -7.79 12.23 5.71
N LEU A 349 -8.52 11.62 6.64
CA LEU A 349 -8.66 10.16 6.70
C LEU A 349 -9.28 9.59 5.42
N THR A 350 -10.36 10.19 4.90
CA THR A 350 -11.00 9.80 3.65
C THR A 350 -10.04 9.96 2.47
N PHE A 351 -9.27 11.05 2.42
CA PHE A 351 -8.26 11.25 1.39
C PHE A 351 -7.23 10.13 1.40
N VAL A 352 -6.61 9.84 2.55
CA VAL A 352 -5.57 8.81 2.68
C VAL A 352 -6.13 7.43 2.31
N LEU A 353 -7.29 7.04 2.85
CA LEU A 353 -7.89 5.74 2.56
C LEU A 353 -8.25 5.57 1.08
N THR A 354 -8.85 6.58 0.45
CA THR A 354 -9.26 6.50 -0.96
C THR A 354 -8.09 6.63 -1.93
N PHE A 355 -7.09 7.45 -1.62
CA PHE A 355 -5.89 7.62 -2.43
C PHE A 355 -5.05 6.33 -2.45
N GLN A 356 -4.86 5.71 -1.28
CA GLN A 356 -4.07 4.49 -1.17
C GLN A 356 -4.80 3.24 -1.69
N ALA A 357 -6.13 3.31 -1.85
CA ALA A 357 -6.94 2.26 -2.46
C ALA A 357 -7.12 2.42 -3.99
N LYS A 358 -6.45 3.39 -4.63
CA LYS A 358 -6.48 3.53 -6.10
C LYS A 358 -6.05 2.21 -6.78
N LYS A 359 -6.60 1.99 -7.97
CA LYS A 359 -6.30 0.81 -8.79
C LYS A 359 -5.81 1.29 -10.16
N PRO A 360 -4.54 1.01 -10.53
CA PRO A 360 -3.49 0.42 -9.69
C PRO A 360 -3.09 1.30 -8.49
N GLN A 361 -2.51 0.70 -7.45
CA GLN A 361 -2.08 1.41 -6.24
C GLN A 361 -0.96 2.42 -6.59
N PRO A 362 -0.89 3.59 -5.92
CA PRO A 362 0.19 4.54 -6.15
C PRO A 362 1.56 3.88 -5.91
N LEU A 363 2.54 4.24 -6.74
CA LEU A 363 3.91 3.72 -6.62
C LEU A 363 4.50 4.04 -5.25
N VAL A 364 5.37 3.16 -4.76
CA VAL A 364 5.95 3.25 -3.41
C VAL A 364 6.52 4.63 -3.09
N TYR A 365 7.19 5.26 -4.05
CA TYR A 365 7.70 6.62 -3.89
C TYR A 365 6.60 7.62 -3.52
N VAL A 366 5.45 7.62 -4.21
CA VAL A 366 4.33 8.53 -3.92
C VAL A 366 3.69 8.18 -2.57
N ARG A 367 3.61 6.89 -2.22
CA ARG A 367 3.15 6.46 -0.90
C ARG A 367 4.06 6.99 0.21
N THR A 368 5.38 6.93 0.02
CA THR A 368 6.35 7.49 0.97
C THR A 368 6.33 9.01 0.99
N LEU A 369 6.06 9.67 -0.15
CA LEU A 369 5.86 11.12 -0.19
C LEU A 369 4.66 11.56 0.65
N LEU A 370 3.54 10.83 0.58
CA LEU A 370 2.39 11.05 1.47
C LEU A 370 2.78 10.87 2.94
N GLN A 371 3.53 9.81 3.27
CA GLN A 371 4.02 9.59 4.64
C GLN A 371 4.89 10.75 5.12
N THR A 372 5.79 11.27 4.28
CA THR A 372 6.62 12.43 4.62
C THR A 372 5.76 13.66 4.95
N PHE A 373 4.69 13.94 4.21
CA PHE A 373 3.78 15.05 4.55
C PHE A 373 3.03 14.81 5.87
N LEU A 374 2.76 13.56 6.23
CA LEU A 374 2.01 13.21 7.43
C LEU A 374 2.88 13.08 8.68
N PHE A 375 4.15 12.68 8.57
CA PHE A 375 4.93 12.23 9.73
C PHE A 375 6.33 12.85 9.87
N ASN A 376 6.84 13.56 8.87
CA ASN A 376 8.18 14.13 8.95
C ASN A 376 8.26 15.23 10.02
N ALA A 377 9.38 15.31 10.72
CA ALA A 377 9.69 16.32 11.74
C ALA A 377 8.67 16.43 12.91
N MET A 378 7.84 15.40 13.15
CA MET A 378 6.76 15.43 14.15
C MET A 378 5.71 16.55 13.91
N GLU A 379 5.65 17.07 12.68
CA GLU A 379 4.64 18.04 12.23
C GLU A 379 3.75 17.39 11.16
N ILE A 380 2.45 17.43 11.39
CA ILE A 380 1.45 16.96 10.43
C ILE A 380 1.26 18.07 9.38
N LEU A 381 1.45 17.75 8.10
CA LEU A 381 1.29 18.67 6.96
C LEU A 381 2.12 19.97 7.13
N GLY A 382 3.28 19.87 7.79
CA GLY A 382 4.25 20.97 8.00
C GLY A 382 3.76 22.14 8.86
N SER A 383 2.62 22.02 9.53
CA SER A 383 2.06 23.13 10.32
C SER A 383 1.22 22.71 11.53
N MET A 384 0.74 21.47 11.58
CA MET A 384 -0.14 21.00 12.64
C MET A 384 0.59 20.08 13.62
N SER A 385 0.32 20.24 14.90
CA SER A 385 0.71 19.28 15.95
C SER A 385 -0.22 18.08 15.97
N ILE A 386 0.26 16.96 16.50
CA ILE A 386 -0.55 15.74 16.71
C ILE A 386 -1.78 16.05 17.58
N ARG A 387 -1.64 16.92 18.59
CA ARG A 387 -2.75 17.37 19.42
C ARG A 387 -3.82 18.10 18.61
N GLN A 388 -3.46 19.01 17.71
CA GLN A 388 -4.44 19.71 16.88
C GLN A 388 -5.23 18.75 16.00
N LEU A 389 -4.57 17.73 15.43
CA LEU A 389 -5.23 16.71 14.64
C LEU A 389 -6.20 15.86 15.48
N LEU A 390 -5.76 15.40 16.66
CA LEU A 390 -6.61 14.63 17.58
C LEU A 390 -7.79 15.45 18.11
N ASP A 391 -7.55 16.68 18.55
CA ASP A 391 -8.59 17.54 19.11
C ASP A 391 -9.64 17.91 18.02
N ASP A 392 -9.23 18.11 16.76
CA ASP A 392 -10.16 18.28 15.63
C ASP A 392 -11.01 17.02 15.43
N ASP A 393 -10.39 15.82 15.44
CA ASP A 393 -11.10 14.54 15.29
C ASP A 393 -12.09 14.28 16.42
N PHE A 394 -11.67 14.51 17.67
CA PHE A 394 -12.53 14.45 18.83
C PHE A 394 -13.73 15.39 18.71
N SER A 395 -13.50 16.64 18.26
CA SER A 395 -14.55 17.64 18.11
C SER A 395 -15.61 17.26 17.06
N ILE A 396 -15.23 16.47 16.05
CA ILE A 396 -16.13 16.00 15.00
C ILE A 396 -16.94 14.79 15.48
N ILE A 397 -16.30 13.86 16.20
CA ILE A 397 -16.89 12.54 16.48
C ILE A 397 -17.69 12.51 17.78
N SER A 398 -17.10 12.87 18.92
CA SER A 398 -17.71 12.62 20.25
C SER A 398 -17.71 13.82 21.18
N MET A 399 -16.92 14.86 20.90
CA MET A 399 -16.69 16.02 21.76
C MET A 399 -16.92 17.38 21.08
N PRO A 400 -17.97 17.59 20.26
CA PRO A 400 -18.24 18.92 19.70
C PRO A 400 -18.50 19.93 20.81
N ALA A 401 -17.88 21.10 20.70
CA ALA A 401 -17.99 22.19 21.68
C ALA A 401 -17.79 21.74 23.14
N SER A 402 -16.95 20.74 23.37
CA SER A 402 -16.73 20.19 24.70
C SER A 402 -15.72 21.04 25.48
N PRO A 403 -16.00 21.38 26.75
CA PRO A 403 -15.03 22.08 27.58
C PRO A 403 -13.78 21.23 27.84
N LEU A 404 -13.81 19.91 27.59
CA LEU A 404 -12.64 19.02 27.67
C LEU A 404 -11.55 19.36 26.62
N LEU A 405 -11.93 20.00 25.51
CA LEU A 405 -11.01 20.41 24.45
C LEU A 405 -10.52 21.86 24.60
N ASP A 406 -10.98 22.58 25.62
CA ASP A 406 -10.59 23.97 25.83
C ASP A 406 -9.11 24.07 26.24
N ARG A 407 -8.33 24.82 25.46
CA ARG A 407 -6.91 25.08 25.72
C ARG A 407 -6.70 25.94 26.97
N GLY A 408 -7.69 26.73 27.36
CA GLY A 408 -7.63 27.50 28.61
C GLY A 408 -7.52 26.61 29.86
N ASN A 409 -7.90 25.33 29.77
CA ASN A 409 -7.71 24.39 30.89
C ASN A 409 -6.22 24.11 31.18
N ASP A 410 -5.34 24.23 30.18
CA ASP A 410 -3.91 23.94 30.33
C ASP A 410 -3.18 25.03 31.13
N GLU A 411 -3.77 26.22 31.23
CA GLU A 411 -3.23 27.35 32.00
C GLU A 411 -3.63 27.28 33.49
N ILE A 412 -4.53 26.37 33.85
CA ILE A 412 -4.98 26.22 35.24
C ILE A 412 -4.00 25.34 35.99
N GLU A 413 -3.31 25.89 36.99
CA GLU A 413 -2.40 25.15 37.87
C GLU A 413 -3.03 24.72 39.22
N VAL A 414 -4.27 25.17 39.49
CA VAL A 414 -4.96 24.92 40.76
C VAL A 414 -5.53 23.50 40.79
N VAL A 415 -4.87 22.59 41.51
CA VAL A 415 -5.19 21.15 41.58
C VAL A 415 -6.63 20.83 42.01
N GLN A 416 -7.29 21.72 42.76
CA GLN A 416 -8.67 21.53 43.21
C GLN A 416 -9.71 21.97 42.17
N ASP A 417 -9.30 22.73 41.14
CA ASP A 417 -10.19 23.15 40.06
C ASP A 417 -10.46 21.95 39.13
N PRO A 418 -11.73 21.63 38.81
CA PRO A 418 -12.05 20.57 37.85
C PRO A 418 -11.32 20.69 36.51
N ARG A 419 -11.02 21.91 36.06
CA ARG A 419 -10.30 22.19 34.80
C ARG A 419 -8.86 21.69 34.81
N PHE A 420 -8.19 21.73 35.97
CA PHE A 420 -6.86 21.11 36.13
C PHE A 420 -6.93 19.60 35.89
N ALA A 421 -7.92 18.94 36.48
CA ALA A 421 -8.14 17.52 36.28
C ALA A 421 -8.50 17.20 34.81
N MET A 422 -9.33 18.03 34.17
CA MET A 422 -9.67 17.89 32.75
C MET A 422 -8.42 17.95 31.87
N SER A 423 -7.57 18.97 32.04
CA SER A 423 -6.32 19.11 31.27
C SER A 423 -5.40 17.89 31.48
N GLN A 424 -5.16 17.48 32.73
CA GLN A 424 -4.27 16.35 33.03
C GLN A 424 -4.77 15.03 32.43
N GLN A 425 -6.06 14.73 32.59
CA GLN A 425 -6.67 13.49 32.10
C GLN A 425 -6.72 13.46 30.57
N MET A 426 -7.06 14.58 29.93
CA MET A 426 -7.07 14.70 28.48
C MET A 426 -5.65 14.59 27.89
N GLU A 427 -4.65 15.15 28.56
CA GLU A 427 -3.27 15.03 28.13
C GLU A 427 -2.75 13.60 28.26
N PHE A 428 -3.07 12.93 29.37
CA PHE A 428 -2.75 11.52 29.54
C PHE A 428 -3.38 10.67 28.43
N PHE A 429 -4.66 10.89 28.11
CA PHE A 429 -5.32 10.16 27.03
C PHE A 429 -4.69 10.47 25.66
N ARG A 430 -4.43 11.74 25.32
CA ARG A 430 -3.80 12.13 24.06
C ARG A 430 -2.45 11.44 23.86
N GLN A 431 -1.63 11.35 24.90
CA GLN A 431 -0.35 10.64 24.85
C GLN A 431 -0.52 9.16 24.53
N ARG A 432 -1.57 8.51 25.05
CA ARG A 432 -1.89 7.10 24.74
C ARG A 432 -2.50 6.90 23.36
N ALA A 433 -3.35 7.81 22.92
CA ALA A 433 -4.08 7.72 21.66
C ALA A 433 -3.25 8.16 20.43
N ALA A 434 -2.23 9.00 20.62
CA ALA A 434 -1.44 9.60 19.53
C ALA A 434 -0.87 8.56 18.56
N GLN A 435 -0.13 7.58 19.07
CA GLN A 435 0.52 6.59 18.21
C GLN A 435 -0.51 5.66 17.53
N PRO A 436 -1.48 5.04 18.24
CA PRO A 436 -2.52 4.22 17.59
C PRO A 436 -3.29 4.96 16.49
N PHE A 437 -3.60 6.24 16.71
CA PHE A 437 -4.31 7.06 15.74
C PHE A 437 -3.47 7.35 14.50
N LEU A 438 -2.22 7.77 14.67
CA LEU A 438 -1.30 7.98 13.55
C LEU A 438 -1.00 6.69 12.78
N ASP A 439 -0.99 5.55 13.47
CA ASP A 439 -0.80 4.24 12.86
C ASP A 439 -1.93 3.84 11.91
N ILE A 440 -3.14 4.38 12.06
CA ILE A 440 -4.21 4.19 11.04
C ILE A 440 -3.75 4.79 9.70
N LEU A 441 -3.27 6.04 9.72
CA LEU A 441 -2.82 6.75 8.52
C LEU A 441 -1.55 6.11 7.94
N ARG A 442 -0.60 5.72 8.80
CA ARG A 442 0.66 5.07 8.40
C ARG A 442 0.42 3.69 7.79
N THR A 443 -0.47 2.91 8.40
CA THR A 443 -0.87 1.58 7.91
C THR A 443 -1.56 1.70 6.56
N ALA A 444 -2.44 2.68 6.36
CA ALA A 444 -3.09 2.90 5.08
C ALA A 444 -2.10 3.17 3.93
N CYS A 445 -0.90 3.69 4.22
CA CYS A 445 0.14 3.98 3.22
C CYS A 445 0.94 2.75 2.76
N GLN A 446 0.70 1.57 3.35
CA GLN A 446 1.38 0.33 2.97
C GLN A 446 0.71 -0.33 1.78
N ASN A 447 1.36 -1.35 1.19
CA ASN A 447 0.67 -2.18 0.21
C ASN A 447 -0.56 -2.86 0.84
N ARG A 448 -1.60 -3.13 0.04
CA ARG A 448 -2.91 -3.59 0.53
C ARG A 448 -2.82 -4.84 1.41
N SER A 449 -1.95 -5.78 1.07
CA SER A 449 -1.69 -6.99 1.85
C SER A 449 -1.14 -6.67 3.25
N ARG A 450 -0.18 -5.75 3.33
CA ARG A 450 0.39 -5.26 4.60
C ARG A 450 -0.62 -4.46 5.41
N VAL A 451 -1.47 -3.64 4.78
CA VAL A 451 -2.57 -2.94 5.47
C VAL A 451 -3.40 -3.92 6.29
N ARG A 452 -3.92 -4.98 5.65
CA ARG A 452 -4.75 -5.98 6.33
C ARG A 452 -3.98 -6.70 7.44
N ARG A 453 -2.74 -7.09 7.17
CA ARG A 453 -1.89 -7.80 8.15
C ARG A 453 -1.64 -6.95 9.39
N THR A 454 -1.30 -5.68 9.22
CA THR A 454 -1.04 -4.76 10.33
C THR A 454 -2.30 -4.50 11.14
N LEU A 455 -3.45 -4.27 10.50
CA LEU A 455 -4.73 -4.10 11.21
C LEU A 455 -5.10 -5.30 12.10
N CYS A 456 -4.79 -6.53 11.65
CA CYS A 456 -5.00 -7.74 12.45
C CYS A 456 -4.17 -7.77 13.76
N HIS A 457 -3.09 -6.97 13.82
CA HIS A 457 -2.25 -6.84 15.01
C HIS A 457 -2.64 -5.61 15.84
N THR A 458 -2.80 -4.44 15.22
CA THR A 458 -3.05 -3.16 15.92
C THR A 458 -4.40 -3.12 16.62
N ILE A 459 -5.39 -3.90 16.18
CA ILE A 459 -6.70 -3.97 16.85
C ILE A 459 -6.61 -4.31 18.35
N ARG A 460 -5.59 -5.08 18.76
CA ARG A 460 -5.33 -5.41 20.17
C ARG A 460 -4.95 -4.18 21.00
N GLU A 461 -4.18 -3.28 20.41
CA GLU A 461 -3.78 -2.02 21.05
C GLU A 461 -4.99 -1.10 21.22
N TRP A 462 -5.90 -1.09 20.24
CA TRP A 462 -7.18 -0.36 20.34
C TRP A 462 -8.13 -0.93 21.39
N GLU A 463 -8.13 -2.26 21.61
CA GLU A 463 -8.85 -2.87 22.73
C GLU A 463 -8.31 -2.35 24.07
N SER A 464 -6.99 -2.37 24.27
CA SER A 464 -6.37 -1.85 25.50
C SER A 464 -6.62 -0.35 25.68
N LEU A 465 -6.51 0.44 24.62
CA LEU A 465 -6.80 1.87 24.64
C LEU A 465 -8.25 2.16 25.04
N GLN A 466 -9.21 1.33 24.64
CA GLN A 466 -10.61 1.54 25.03
C GLN A 466 -10.82 1.36 26.53
N VAL A 467 -10.17 0.35 27.14
CA VAL A 467 -10.24 0.13 28.59
C VAL A 467 -9.65 1.34 29.33
N GLU A 468 -8.46 1.79 28.92
CA GLU A 468 -7.83 3.00 29.49
C GLU A 468 -8.72 4.25 29.30
N ALA A 469 -9.35 4.40 28.13
CA ALA A 469 -10.25 5.52 27.83
C ALA A 469 -11.47 5.53 28.76
N GLU A 470 -12.04 4.36 29.07
CA GLU A 470 -13.19 4.24 29.97
C GLU A 470 -12.83 4.60 31.41
N GLU A 471 -11.65 4.18 31.89
CA GLU A 471 -11.14 4.58 33.21
C GLU A 471 -10.98 6.10 33.31
N ILE A 472 -10.45 6.74 32.27
CA ILE A 472 -10.27 8.20 32.20
C ILE A 472 -11.63 8.90 32.14
N ASP A 473 -12.57 8.42 31.33
CA ASP A 473 -13.93 8.97 31.24
C ASP A 473 -14.64 8.91 32.61
N GLN A 474 -14.49 7.83 33.38
CA GLN A 474 -15.06 7.71 34.73
C GLN A 474 -14.49 8.77 35.68
N VAL A 475 -13.18 9.03 35.62
CA VAL A 475 -12.55 10.10 36.42
C VAL A 475 -13.09 11.46 36.00
N LEU A 476 -13.15 11.73 34.69
CA LEU A 476 -13.68 12.98 34.14
C LEU A 476 -15.13 13.21 34.55
N GLN A 477 -15.99 12.18 34.44
CA GLN A 477 -17.39 12.21 34.84
C GLN A 477 -17.56 12.67 36.30
N VAL A 478 -16.79 12.09 37.23
CA VAL A 478 -16.84 12.46 38.66
C VAL A 478 -16.35 13.89 38.88
N LYS A 479 -15.26 14.30 38.22
CA LYS A 479 -14.64 15.62 38.40
C LYS A 479 -15.48 16.75 37.80
N THR A 480 -16.10 16.52 36.64
CA THR A 480 -16.95 17.49 35.95
C THR A 480 -18.40 17.48 36.47
N LYS A 481 -18.77 16.48 37.29
CA LYS A 481 -20.14 16.25 37.78
C LYS A 481 -21.12 16.12 36.61
N GLU A 482 -20.74 15.34 35.60
CA GLU A 482 -21.56 15.11 34.42
C GLU A 482 -22.94 14.58 34.81
N THR A 483 -23.99 15.17 34.24
CA THR A 483 -25.37 14.73 34.42
C THR A 483 -25.69 13.63 33.40
N PRO A 484 -26.17 12.45 33.84
CA PRO A 484 -26.52 11.39 32.91
C PRO A 484 -27.74 11.78 32.07
N LEU A 485 -27.76 11.31 30.82
CA LEU A 485 -28.99 11.30 30.04
C LEU A 485 -29.89 10.18 30.54
N VAL A 486 -31.13 10.52 30.84
CA VAL A 486 -32.14 9.56 31.28
C VAL A 486 -33.01 9.18 30.10
N HIS A 487 -32.84 7.96 29.59
CA HIS A 487 -33.69 7.42 28.54
C HIS A 487 -34.70 6.42 29.11
N ARG A 488 -35.93 6.46 28.58
CA ARG A 488 -36.97 5.49 28.93
C ARG A 488 -37.25 4.59 27.71
N PRO A 489 -36.68 3.38 27.66
CA PRO A 489 -36.76 2.54 26.47
C PRO A 489 -38.19 2.02 26.16
N SER A 490 -39.07 2.03 27.16
CA SER A 490 -40.51 1.76 27.01
C SER A 490 -41.28 2.44 28.13
N MET A 491 -42.56 2.77 27.93
CA MET A 491 -43.44 3.34 28.96
C MET A 491 -43.52 2.50 30.25
N SER A 492 -43.25 1.21 30.15
CA SER A 492 -43.27 0.26 31.28
C SER A 492 -41.89 -0.07 31.86
N ALA A 493 -40.80 0.43 31.28
CA ALA A 493 -39.44 0.14 31.72
C ALA A 493 -38.91 1.22 32.68
N PRO A 494 -38.06 0.85 33.66
CA PRO A 494 -37.39 1.83 34.49
C PRO A 494 -36.51 2.75 33.64
N PRO A 495 -36.36 4.03 34.03
CA PRO A 495 -35.42 4.93 33.38
C PRO A 495 -33.99 4.37 33.48
N VAL A 496 -33.25 4.44 32.37
CA VAL A 496 -31.85 4.03 32.29
C VAL A 496 -31.00 5.29 32.17
N GLU A 497 -30.06 5.45 33.10
CA GLU A 497 -29.05 6.50 33.06
C GLU A 497 -27.90 6.12 32.12
N SER A 498 -27.47 7.08 31.31
CA SER A 498 -26.41 6.89 30.33
C SER A 498 -25.49 8.10 30.26
N TYR A 499 -24.19 7.87 30.41
CA TYR A 499 -23.14 8.90 30.34
C TYR A 499 -22.49 8.95 28.96
N ALA A 500 -21.93 10.10 28.56
CA ALA A 500 -21.40 10.25 27.20
C ALA A 500 -20.21 9.32 26.93
N LEU A 501 -19.33 9.14 27.92
CA LEU A 501 -18.06 8.39 27.80
C LEU A 501 -17.33 8.76 26.49
N PRO A 502 -16.99 10.04 26.29
CA PRO A 502 -16.59 10.56 24.98
C PRO A 502 -15.29 9.94 24.45
N LEU A 503 -14.31 9.63 25.31
CA LEU A 503 -13.02 9.07 24.92
C LEU A 503 -13.17 7.59 24.56
N SER A 504 -13.86 6.82 25.39
CA SER A 504 -14.16 5.40 25.13
C SER A 504 -15.07 5.25 23.91
N SER A 505 -16.05 6.15 23.73
CA SER A 505 -16.91 6.16 22.55
C SER A 505 -16.15 6.43 21.25
N TRP A 506 -15.19 7.37 21.27
CA TRP A 506 -14.31 7.63 20.12
C TRP A 506 -13.44 6.41 19.81
N THR A 507 -12.79 5.85 20.83
CA THR A 507 -11.90 4.69 20.71
C THR A 507 -12.64 3.47 20.16
N TYR A 508 -13.83 3.20 20.70
CA TYR A 508 -14.65 2.07 20.29
C TYR A 508 -15.13 2.20 18.84
N LEU A 509 -15.46 3.41 18.37
CA LEU A 509 -15.85 3.65 16.98
C LEU A 509 -14.72 3.31 16.01
N TYR A 510 -13.48 3.76 16.30
CA TYR A 510 -12.31 3.42 15.47
C TYR A 510 -11.95 1.94 15.53
N LYS A 511 -12.10 1.30 16.68
CA LYS A 511 -11.90 -0.15 16.82
C LYS A 511 -12.88 -0.93 15.93
N LEU A 512 -14.18 -0.58 15.97
CA LEU A 512 -15.19 -1.18 15.10
C LEU A 512 -14.89 -0.97 13.61
N ARG A 513 -14.49 0.25 13.21
CA ARG A 513 -14.10 0.53 11.82
C ARG A 513 -12.92 -0.33 11.38
N GLN A 514 -11.90 -0.49 12.21
CA GLN A 514 -10.77 -1.36 11.90
C GLN A 514 -11.19 -2.84 11.79
N MET A 515 -12.11 -3.31 12.65
CA MET A 515 -12.69 -4.65 12.51
C MET A 515 -13.36 -4.84 11.16
N GLU A 516 -14.19 -3.88 10.74
CA GLU A 516 -14.83 -3.91 9.43
C GLU A 516 -13.80 -3.88 8.29
N TRP A 517 -12.79 -3.02 8.36
CA TRP A 517 -11.72 -2.95 7.36
C TRP A 517 -10.94 -4.26 7.24
N ILE A 518 -10.64 -4.95 8.35
CA ILE A 518 -10.00 -6.29 8.31
C ILE A 518 -10.86 -7.27 7.52
N VAL A 519 -12.18 -7.24 7.74
CA VAL A 519 -13.12 -8.10 7.03
C VAL A 519 -13.20 -7.72 5.55
N GLN A 520 -13.40 -6.44 5.25
CA GLN A 520 -13.54 -5.87 3.90
C GLN A 520 -12.29 -6.09 3.03
N LEU A 521 -11.10 -5.82 3.58
CA LEU A 521 -9.82 -6.13 2.93
C LEU A 521 -9.66 -7.62 2.65
N GLY A 522 -10.28 -8.49 3.43
CA GLY A 522 -10.26 -9.93 3.15
C GLY A 522 -11.05 -10.31 1.89
N PHE A 523 -12.10 -9.56 1.54
CA PHE A 523 -12.76 -9.70 0.24
C PHE A 523 -11.86 -9.15 -0.87
N GLU A 524 -11.34 -7.92 -0.70
CA GLU A 524 -10.48 -7.26 -1.69
C GLU A 524 -9.25 -8.10 -2.06
N LEU A 525 -8.64 -8.78 -1.08
CA LEU A 525 -7.41 -9.55 -1.23
C LEU A 525 -7.64 -11.05 -1.46
N GLU A 526 -8.88 -11.48 -1.73
CA GLU A 526 -9.23 -12.89 -1.98
C GLU A 526 -8.79 -13.84 -0.85
N VAL A 527 -8.83 -13.36 0.40
CA VAL A 527 -8.45 -14.17 1.57
C VAL A 527 -9.53 -15.20 1.92
N TYR A 528 -10.77 -14.97 1.48
CA TYR A 528 -11.91 -15.85 1.70
C TYR A 528 -12.19 -16.71 0.48
N GLN A 529 -12.37 -18.01 0.69
CA GLN A 529 -12.84 -18.91 -0.34
C GLN A 529 -14.34 -18.68 -0.64
N PRO A 530 -14.85 -19.08 -1.82
CA PRO A 530 -16.25 -18.85 -2.19
C PRO A 530 -17.28 -19.36 -1.17
N ASP A 531 -17.01 -20.49 -0.51
CA ASP A 531 -17.88 -21.06 0.53
C ASP A 531 -17.79 -20.35 1.89
N GLU A 532 -16.76 -19.52 2.12
CA GLU A 532 -16.60 -18.71 3.33
C GLU A 532 -17.26 -17.33 3.20
N LEU A 533 -17.55 -16.86 1.98
CA LEU A 533 -18.06 -15.51 1.72
C LEU A 533 -19.33 -15.19 2.50
N GLY A 534 -20.31 -16.10 2.51
CA GLY A 534 -21.55 -15.91 3.27
C GLY A 534 -21.30 -15.73 4.77
N GLY A 535 -20.36 -16.49 5.31
CA GLY A 535 -19.97 -16.39 6.72
C GLY A 535 -19.27 -15.07 7.05
N MET A 536 -18.39 -14.59 6.19
CA MET A 536 -17.72 -13.31 6.41
C MET A 536 -18.64 -12.11 6.20
N TYR A 537 -19.63 -12.20 5.30
CA TYR A 537 -20.70 -11.20 5.20
C TYR A 537 -21.60 -11.19 6.43
N TRP A 538 -21.92 -12.35 7.00
CA TRP A 538 -22.65 -12.42 8.27
C TRP A 538 -21.88 -11.72 9.39
N TYR A 539 -20.57 -11.96 9.49
CA TYR A 539 -19.74 -11.30 10.50
C TYR A 539 -19.61 -9.79 10.24
N LEU A 540 -19.51 -9.36 8.98
CA LEU A 540 -19.54 -7.93 8.64
C LEU A 540 -20.86 -7.27 9.04
N ASN A 541 -22.01 -7.92 8.78
CA ASN A 541 -23.32 -7.50 9.26
C ASN A 541 -23.33 -7.34 10.79
N TYR A 542 -22.84 -8.35 11.52
CA TYR A 542 -22.74 -8.33 12.98
C TYR A 542 -21.99 -7.09 13.48
N LEU A 543 -20.81 -6.80 12.91
CA LEU A 543 -20.00 -5.64 13.26
C LEU A 543 -20.67 -4.31 12.89
N SER A 544 -21.22 -4.21 11.68
CA SER A 544 -21.88 -2.99 11.21
C SER A 544 -23.16 -2.65 11.96
N LYS A 545 -23.88 -3.67 12.45
CA LYS A 545 -24.99 -3.47 13.37
C LYS A 545 -24.53 -2.90 14.71
N SER A 546 -23.43 -3.42 15.27
CA SER A 546 -22.81 -2.83 16.48
C SER A 546 -22.33 -1.40 16.25
N ARG A 547 -21.74 -1.11 15.08
CA ARG A 547 -21.32 0.26 14.70
C ARG A 547 -22.50 1.22 14.54
N LEU A 548 -23.60 0.76 13.93
CA LEU A 548 -24.82 1.55 13.78
C LEU A 548 -25.40 1.91 15.15
N GLN A 549 -25.53 0.93 16.06
CA GLN A 549 -26.03 1.15 17.42
C GLN A 549 -25.14 2.12 18.21
N HIS A 550 -23.82 1.99 18.09
CA HIS A 550 -22.87 2.89 18.74
C HIS A 550 -22.93 4.31 18.16
N SER A 551 -23.06 4.45 16.84
CA SER A 551 -23.23 5.75 16.19
C SER A 551 -24.56 6.41 16.57
N GLU A 552 -25.63 5.64 16.77
CA GLU A 552 -26.92 6.14 17.29
C GLU A 552 -26.80 6.67 18.72
N ARG A 553 -26.03 5.96 19.57
CA ARG A 553 -25.71 6.44 20.93
C ARG A 553 -24.99 7.77 20.88
N ILE A 554 -23.91 7.89 20.11
CA ILE A 554 -23.13 9.12 19.93
C ILE A 554 -24.05 10.26 19.46
N LYS A 555 -24.91 10.01 18.46
CA LYS A 555 -25.91 10.97 17.98
C LYS A 555 -26.79 11.50 19.11
N GLY A 556 -27.29 10.62 19.98
CA GLY A 556 -28.17 11.00 21.08
C GLY A 556 -27.56 12.07 21.97
N PHE A 557 -26.28 11.91 22.34
CA PHE A 557 -25.56 12.90 23.14
C PHE A 557 -25.30 14.22 22.38
N ILE A 558 -24.95 14.16 21.10
CA ILE A 558 -24.72 15.37 20.29
C ILE A 558 -26.02 16.15 20.09
N VAL A 559 -27.14 15.46 19.82
CA VAL A 559 -28.46 16.09 19.68
C VAL A 559 -28.87 16.77 20.98
N HIS A 560 -28.71 16.10 22.12
CA HIS A 560 -29.00 16.71 23.42
C HIS A 560 -28.18 17.98 23.65
N LYS A 561 -26.87 17.94 23.42
CA LYS A 561 -26.00 19.13 23.52
C LYS A 561 -26.44 20.24 22.57
N THR A 562 -26.89 19.89 21.37
CA THR A 562 -27.39 20.87 20.39
C THR A 562 -28.68 21.54 20.87
N GLU A 563 -29.59 20.77 21.47
CA GLU A 563 -30.83 21.28 22.06
C GLU A 563 -30.55 22.19 23.26
N GLU A 564 -29.62 21.79 24.13
CA GLU A 564 -29.15 22.62 25.25
C GLU A 564 -28.56 23.95 24.76
N ALA A 565 -27.65 23.92 23.78
CA ALA A 565 -27.05 25.12 23.21
C ALA A 565 -28.10 26.06 22.59
N ARG A 566 -29.11 25.51 21.90
CA ARG A 566 -30.22 26.29 21.31
C ARG A 566 -31.17 26.88 22.34
N SER A 567 -31.26 26.28 23.53
CA SER A 567 -32.09 26.78 24.62
C SER A 567 -31.46 27.97 25.37
N GLN A 568 -30.17 28.26 25.14
CA GLN A 568 -29.47 29.37 25.78
C GLN A 568 -29.87 30.73 25.17
N PRO A 569 -29.91 31.82 25.97
CA PRO A 569 -30.22 33.16 25.47
C PRO A 569 -29.19 33.66 24.45
N ALA A 570 -29.64 34.40 23.43
CA ALA A 570 -28.79 34.97 22.35
C ALA A 570 -27.47 35.66 22.78
N PRO A 571 -27.36 36.42 23.89
CA PRO A 571 -26.08 37.00 24.32
C PRO A 571 -25.05 35.98 24.84
N MET A 572 -25.43 34.71 25.05
CA MET A 572 -24.54 33.61 25.44
C MET A 572 -24.30 32.60 24.32
N ALA A 573 -24.87 32.81 23.12
CA ALA A 573 -24.69 31.91 21.99
C ALA A 573 -23.29 32.06 21.39
N ASP A 574 -22.47 31.00 21.45
CA ASP A 574 -21.17 30.93 20.80
C ASP A 574 -21.32 30.37 19.36
N ALA A 575 -21.03 31.22 18.37
CA ALA A 575 -21.12 30.85 16.96
C ALA A 575 -20.15 29.71 16.58
N ASN A 576 -18.97 29.65 17.22
CA ASN A 576 -17.99 28.58 16.97
C ASN A 576 -18.48 27.24 17.52
N ALA A 577 -19.13 27.25 18.69
CA ALA A 577 -19.75 26.07 19.26
C ALA A 577 -20.89 25.53 18.38
N ASP A 578 -21.75 26.40 17.83
CA ASP A 578 -22.82 25.97 16.91
C ASP A 578 -22.24 25.37 15.62
N GLU A 579 -21.17 25.96 15.05
CA GLU A 579 -20.50 25.39 13.87
C GLU A 579 -19.94 23.98 14.14
N GLN A 580 -19.28 23.78 15.28
CA GLN A 580 -18.77 22.45 15.68
C GLN A 580 -19.91 21.44 15.86
N LEU A 581 -21.01 21.84 16.51
CA LEU A 581 -22.19 20.99 16.69
C LEU A 581 -22.84 20.63 15.34
N GLN A 582 -22.99 21.59 14.42
CA GLN A 582 -23.51 21.31 13.08
C GLN A 582 -22.59 20.36 12.28
N ARG A 583 -21.27 20.55 12.38
CA ARG A 583 -20.26 19.67 11.75
C ARG A 583 -20.38 18.24 12.30
N SER A 584 -20.46 18.09 13.62
CA SER A 584 -20.60 16.77 14.26
C SER A 584 -21.94 16.10 13.96
N LEU A 585 -23.04 16.85 13.85
CA LEU A 585 -24.33 16.34 13.39
C LEU A 585 -24.27 15.85 11.94
N ALA A 586 -23.57 16.58 11.05
CA ALA A 586 -23.37 16.15 9.67
C ALA A 586 -22.56 14.84 9.60
N TYR A 587 -21.46 14.76 10.36
CA TYR A 587 -20.66 13.55 10.46
C TYR A 587 -21.47 12.36 10.99
N THR A 588 -22.29 12.58 12.02
CA THR A 588 -23.10 11.51 12.60
C THR A 588 -24.14 10.99 11.62
N ARG A 589 -24.75 11.87 10.81
CA ARG A 589 -25.66 11.45 9.71
C ARG A 589 -24.92 10.58 8.69
N LEU A 590 -23.71 10.97 8.29
CA LEU A 590 -22.87 10.17 7.39
C LEU A 590 -22.52 8.81 8.02
N SER A 591 -22.02 8.80 9.26
CA SER A 591 -21.61 7.57 9.96
C SER A 591 -22.76 6.58 10.12
N LEU A 592 -23.96 7.07 10.44
CA LEU A 592 -25.16 6.24 10.53
C LEU A 592 -25.56 5.66 9.18
N LEU A 593 -25.57 6.50 8.14
CA LEU A 593 -25.95 6.07 6.80
C LEU A 593 -24.95 5.04 6.25
N ASP A 594 -23.65 5.28 6.43
CA ASP A 594 -22.56 4.38 6.05
C ASP A 594 -22.64 3.03 6.80
N ALA A 595 -22.88 3.05 8.11
CA ALA A 595 -23.07 1.83 8.89
C ALA A 595 -24.30 1.04 8.45
N ALA A 596 -25.42 1.73 8.19
CA ALA A 596 -26.66 1.11 7.75
C ALA A 596 -26.53 0.44 6.38
N VAL A 597 -25.92 1.12 5.39
CA VAL A 597 -25.75 0.50 4.06
C VAL A 597 -24.80 -0.69 4.08
N THR A 598 -23.75 -0.63 4.91
CA THR A 598 -22.81 -1.74 5.08
C THR A 598 -23.50 -2.94 5.71
N TRP A 599 -24.28 -2.70 6.78
CA TRP A 599 -25.10 -3.71 7.43
C TRP A 599 -26.09 -4.38 6.47
N GLU A 600 -26.93 -3.59 5.79
CA GLU A 600 -28.00 -4.09 4.94
C GLU A 600 -27.46 -4.86 3.72
N LEU A 601 -26.40 -4.38 3.07
CA LEU A 601 -25.82 -5.10 1.93
C LEU A 601 -25.09 -6.38 2.36
N ALA A 602 -24.40 -6.37 3.50
CA ALA A 602 -23.78 -7.56 4.06
C ALA A 602 -24.85 -8.61 4.45
N ASP A 603 -25.98 -8.18 5.03
CA ASP A 603 -27.09 -9.07 5.37
C ASP A 603 -27.73 -9.70 4.13
N ALA A 604 -27.95 -8.90 3.08
CA ALA A 604 -28.44 -9.39 1.80
C ALA A 604 -27.50 -10.45 1.18
N LEU A 605 -26.20 -10.19 1.15
CA LEU A 605 -25.22 -11.11 0.58
C LEU A 605 -25.07 -12.38 1.44
N CYS A 606 -25.09 -12.26 2.77
CA CYS A 606 -25.17 -13.40 3.68
C CYS A 606 -26.33 -14.33 3.30
N CYS A 607 -27.55 -13.78 3.17
CA CYS A 607 -28.74 -14.54 2.80
C CYS A 607 -28.61 -15.18 1.42
N VAL A 608 -28.11 -14.45 0.41
CA VAL A 608 -27.87 -14.98 -0.94
C VAL A 608 -26.90 -16.15 -0.91
N TYR A 609 -25.73 -16.01 -0.27
CA TYR A 609 -24.75 -17.11 -0.19
C TYR A 609 -25.27 -18.29 0.61
N ALA A 610 -26.06 -18.08 1.67
CA ALA A 610 -26.71 -19.17 2.41
C ALA A 610 -27.67 -19.97 1.52
N VAL A 611 -28.50 -19.28 0.71
CA VAL A 611 -29.40 -19.91 -0.27
C VAL A 611 -28.60 -20.67 -1.33
N LEU A 612 -27.54 -20.07 -1.89
CA LEU A 612 -26.69 -20.74 -2.88
C LEU A 612 -25.98 -21.98 -2.33
N GLY A 613 -25.54 -21.93 -1.07
CA GLY A 613 -24.97 -23.07 -0.37
C GLY A 613 -25.98 -24.21 -0.20
N ARG A 614 -27.21 -23.90 0.24
CA ARG A 614 -28.30 -24.89 0.39
C ARG A 614 -28.73 -25.52 -0.93
N LEU A 615 -28.69 -24.75 -2.03
CA LEU A 615 -28.96 -25.24 -3.38
C LEU A 615 -27.78 -26.01 -3.99
N GLY A 616 -26.64 -26.08 -3.29
CA GLY A 616 -25.43 -26.73 -3.78
C GLY A 616 -24.81 -26.02 -5.00
N LEU A 617 -25.10 -24.73 -5.19
CA LEU A 617 -24.56 -23.91 -6.28
C LEU A 617 -23.18 -23.33 -5.94
N VAL A 618 -22.91 -23.12 -4.66
CA VAL A 618 -21.56 -22.84 -4.13
C VAL A 618 -21.22 -23.98 -3.18
N LYS A 619 -20.27 -24.83 -3.56
CA LYS A 619 -19.92 -26.04 -2.79
C LYS A 619 -18.59 -25.86 -2.07
N PRO A 620 -18.50 -26.27 -0.79
CA PRO A 620 -17.22 -26.33 -0.10
C PRO A 620 -16.31 -27.38 -0.76
N PRO A 621 -15.03 -27.09 -0.99
CA PRO A 621 -14.07 -28.08 -1.47
C PRO A 621 -13.83 -29.18 -0.42
N PRO A 622 -13.40 -30.39 -0.84
CA PRO A 622 -13.07 -31.47 0.10
C PRO A 622 -11.85 -31.10 0.96
N ARG A 623 -11.98 -31.25 2.27
CA ARG A 623 -10.93 -30.88 3.26
C ARG A 623 -10.69 -32.03 4.25
N PRO A 624 -9.94 -33.09 3.87
CA PRO A 624 -9.82 -34.32 4.68
C PRO A 624 -8.98 -34.16 5.95
N TYR A 625 -8.13 -33.13 6.04
CA TYR A 625 -7.21 -32.91 7.17
C TYR A 625 -7.67 -31.82 8.14
N SER A 626 -8.89 -31.29 8.00
CA SER A 626 -9.43 -30.22 8.83
C SER A 626 -10.94 -30.39 9.04
N ASN A 627 -11.47 -29.85 10.13
CA ASN A 627 -12.91 -29.68 10.32
C ASN A 627 -13.31 -28.20 10.20
N ASP A 628 -14.59 -27.90 10.31
CA ASP A 628 -15.14 -26.54 10.11
C ASP A 628 -14.82 -25.60 11.28
N GLU A 629 -14.78 -26.14 12.50
CA GLU A 629 -14.49 -25.40 13.73
C GLU A 629 -13.05 -24.88 13.76
N LEU A 630 -12.05 -25.73 13.45
CA LEU A 630 -10.65 -25.30 13.38
C LEU A 630 -10.41 -24.24 12.30
N ARG A 631 -11.16 -24.29 11.20
CA ARG A 631 -11.09 -23.26 10.14
C ARG A 631 -11.72 -21.96 10.61
N TYR A 632 -12.85 -22.04 11.30
CA TYR A 632 -13.47 -20.89 11.95
C TYR A 632 -12.51 -20.23 12.94
N ASP A 633 -11.88 -21.00 13.83
CA ASP A 633 -10.93 -20.50 14.82
C ASP A 633 -9.73 -19.80 14.14
N LEU A 634 -9.19 -20.40 13.08
CA LEU A 634 -8.11 -19.79 12.31
C LEU A 634 -8.56 -18.50 11.60
N ARG A 635 -9.75 -18.50 11.01
CA ARG A 635 -10.32 -17.35 10.29
C ARG A 635 -10.59 -16.18 11.22
N MET A 636 -11.11 -16.46 12.41
CA MET A 636 -11.51 -15.46 13.40
C MET A 636 -10.41 -15.11 14.40
N LYS A 637 -9.24 -15.77 14.32
CA LYS A 637 -8.06 -15.51 15.16
C LYS A 637 -7.72 -14.03 15.37
N PRO A 638 -7.80 -13.13 14.36
CA PRO A 638 -7.54 -11.70 14.58
C PRO A 638 -8.43 -11.03 15.64
N PHE A 639 -9.65 -11.53 15.84
CA PHE A 639 -10.67 -10.92 16.69
C PHE A 639 -10.75 -11.53 18.10
N VAL A 640 -10.03 -12.62 18.37
CA VAL A 640 -10.11 -13.36 19.65
C VAL A 640 -9.78 -12.49 20.87
N ALA A 641 -8.91 -11.50 20.70
CA ALA A 641 -8.50 -10.61 21.78
C ALA A 641 -9.47 -9.44 22.03
N VAL A 642 -10.51 -9.27 21.19
CA VAL A 642 -11.47 -8.19 21.32
C VAL A 642 -12.57 -8.59 22.30
N GLY A 643 -12.74 -7.83 23.39
CA GLY A 643 -13.76 -8.10 24.40
C GLY A 643 -15.16 -7.66 23.96
N PHE A 644 -15.27 -6.53 23.26
CA PHE A 644 -16.55 -5.98 22.81
C PHE A 644 -16.44 -5.36 21.40
N PRO A 645 -17.31 -5.71 20.43
CA PRO A 645 -18.34 -6.74 20.51
C PRO A 645 -17.70 -8.12 20.63
N ALA A 646 -18.30 -8.98 21.45
CA ALA A 646 -17.73 -10.30 21.72
C ALA A 646 -17.74 -11.16 20.45
N LEU A 647 -16.62 -11.83 20.15
CA LEU A 647 -16.54 -12.76 19.04
C LEU A 647 -17.59 -13.88 19.22
N PRO A 648 -18.55 -14.07 18.30
CA PRO A 648 -19.50 -15.17 18.40
C PRO A 648 -18.74 -16.50 18.43
N ASN A 649 -19.18 -17.50 19.19
CA ASN A 649 -18.52 -18.80 19.12
C ASN A 649 -18.91 -19.54 17.82
N PHE A 650 -18.18 -20.63 17.50
CA PHE A 650 -18.41 -21.40 16.28
C PHE A 650 -19.88 -21.82 16.08
N HIS A 651 -20.58 -22.22 17.14
CA HIS A 651 -21.99 -22.61 17.05
C HIS A 651 -22.91 -21.43 16.75
N GLN A 652 -22.71 -20.28 17.39
CA GLN A 652 -23.47 -19.05 17.13
C GLN A 652 -23.25 -18.55 15.71
N PHE A 653 -21.99 -18.55 15.25
CA PHE A 653 -21.63 -18.19 13.88
C PHE A 653 -22.31 -19.13 12.89
N THR A 654 -22.17 -20.44 13.07
CA THR A 654 -22.74 -21.45 12.17
C THR A 654 -24.26 -21.36 12.12
N ALA A 655 -24.93 -21.20 13.26
CA ALA A 655 -26.39 -21.02 13.31
C ALA A 655 -26.83 -19.72 12.61
N GLY A 656 -26.11 -18.62 12.82
CA GLY A 656 -26.37 -17.33 12.21
C GLY A 656 -26.17 -17.30 10.69
N VAL A 657 -25.17 -18.04 10.18
CA VAL A 657 -24.90 -18.15 8.75
C VAL A 657 -25.86 -19.13 8.07
N ALA A 658 -26.07 -20.29 8.69
CA ALA A 658 -26.92 -21.33 8.12
C ALA A 658 -28.39 -20.94 8.14
N GLN A 659 -28.87 -20.21 9.17
CA GLN A 659 -30.25 -19.79 9.38
C GLN A 659 -31.26 -20.93 9.18
N SER A 660 -30.94 -22.13 9.68
CA SER A 660 -31.62 -23.40 9.33
C SER A 660 -33.14 -23.42 9.58
N GLU A 661 -33.63 -22.55 10.46
CA GLU A 661 -35.06 -22.41 10.77
C GLU A 661 -35.85 -21.67 9.68
N SER A 662 -35.19 -20.82 8.88
CA SER A 662 -35.81 -20.05 7.80
C SER A 662 -35.84 -20.84 6.49
N THR A 663 -36.93 -20.72 5.75
CA THR A 663 -37.06 -21.33 4.41
C THR A 663 -36.23 -20.58 3.36
N LEU A 664 -35.99 -21.21 2.20
CA LEU A 664 -35.31 -20.53 1.08
C LEU A 664 -36.05 -19.26 0.63
N GLN A 665 -37.39 -19.30 0.66
CA GLN A 665 -38.22 -18.18 0.28
C GLN A 665 -38.11 -17.02 1.28
N GLU A 666 -38.17 -17.31 2.58
CA GLU A 666 -38.00 -16.30 3.64
C GLU A 666 -36.63 -15.63 3.57
N LEU A 667 -35.55 -16.39 3.35
CA LEU A 667 -34.21 -15.83 3.17
C LEU A 667 -34.10 -14.91 1.96
N LEU A 668 -34.76 -15.25 0.85
CA LEU A 668 -34.79 -14.39 -0.34
C LEU A 668 -35.64 -13.13 -0.10
N GLU A 669 -36.74 -13.22 0.63
CA GLU A 669 -37.55 -12.07 1.05
C GLU A 669 -36.79 -11.14 2.02
N TYR A 670 -35.97 -11.72 2.90
CA TYR A 670 -35.07 -10.95 3.78
C TYR A 670 -34.00 -10.23 2.96
N ALA A 671 -33.35 -10.95 2.04
CA ALA A 671 -32.38 -10.36 1.13
C ALA A 671 -32.99 -9.24 0.28
N GLU A 672 -34.22 -9.41 -0.22
CA GLU A 672 -34.91 -8.39 -1.01
C GLU A 672 -35.18 -7.11 -0.21
N ARG A 673 -35.67 -7.24 1.04
CA ARG A 673 -35.86 -6.10 1.94
C ARG A 673 -34.55 -5.38 2.25
N ALA A 674 -33.50 -6.14 2.54
CA ALA A 674 -32.18 -5.60 2.83
C ALA A 674 -31.56 -4.89 1.61
N VAL A 675 -31.69 -5.47 0.41
CA VAL A 675 -31.31 -4.81 -0.86
C VAL A 675 -32.06 -3.49 -1.06
N ALA A 676 -33.36 -3.46 -0.77
CA ALA A 676 -34.15 -2.22 -0.89
C ALA A 676 -33.73 -1.15 0.13
N GLY A 677 -33.33 -1.55 1.34
CA GLY A 677 -32.71 -0.69 2.35
C GLY A 677 -31.38 -0.13 1.87
N ALA A 678 -30.43 -1.02 1.53
CA ALA A 678 -29.11 -0.67 1.04
C ALA A 678 -29.17 0.22 -0.21
N LYS A 679 -30.05 -0.06 -1.16
CA LYS A 679 -30.19 0.72 -2.39
C LYS A 679 -30.59 2.17 -2.09
N ARG A 680 -31.61 2.38 -1.26
CA ARG A 680 -32.04 3.72 -0.84
C ARG A 680 -30.92 4.46 -0.10
N GLY A 681 -30.19 3.76 0.76
CA GLY A 681 -29.09 4.35 1.50
C GLY A 681 -27.90 4.74 0.62
N PHE A 682 -27.47 3.87 -0.30
CA PHE A 682 -26.40 4.19 -1.25
C PHE A 682 -26.81 5.27 -2.26
N GLU A 683 -28.08 5.31 -2.68
CA GLU A 683 -28.61 6.44 -3.47
C GLU A 683 -28.53 7.76 -2.70
N ALA A 684 -28.82 7.76 -1.39
CA ALA A 684 -28.66 8.93 -0.55
C ALA A 684 -27.18 9.33 -0.38
N LEU A 685 -26.29 8.37 -0.12
CA LEU A 685 -24.84 8.62 -0.05
C LEU A 685 -24.32 9.23 -1.36
N SER A 686 -24.74 8.69 -2.51
CA SER A 686 -24.27 9.17 -3.82
C SER A 686 -24.64 10.62 -4.15
N LYS A 687 -25.56 11.22 -3.37
CA LYS A 687 -26.03 12.61 -3.53
C LYS A 687 -25.38 13.57 -2.53
N LEU A 688 -24.62 13.08 -1.56
CA LEU A 688 -23.94 13.95 -0.58
C LEU A 688 -22.87 14.78 -1.29
N SER A 689 -22.77 16.05 -0.90
CA SER A 689 -21.68 16.92 -1.33
C SER A 689 -20.34 16.51 -0.70
N ALA A 690 -19.22 17.05 -1.21
CA ALA A 690 -17.89 16.82 -0.65
C ALA A 690 -17.78 17.18 0.84
N LYS A 691 -18.49 18.23 1.28
CA LYS A 691 -18.53 18.67 2.69
C LYS A 691 -19.35 17.73 3.55
N GLU A 692 -20.52 17.30 3.10
CA GLU A 692 -21.40 16.39 3.86
C GLU A 692 -20.84 14.97 3.97
N SER A 693 -20.04 14.57 2.99
CA SER A 693 -19.38 13.25 2.94
C SER A 693 -17.99 13.24 3.55
N PHE A 694 -17.49 14.38 4.08
CA PHE A 694 -16.12 14.51 4.60
C PHE A 694 -15.08 13.98 3.60
N SER A 695 -15.20 14.40 2.34
CA SER A 695 -14.37 13.95 1.23
C SER A 695 -13.83 15.13 0.40
N VAL A 696 -13.70 16.31 0.97
CA VAL A 696 -13.08 17.45 0.28
C VAL A 696 -11.65 17.05 -0.12
N GLY A 697 -11.27 17.29 -1.39
CA GLY A 697 -10.00 16.83 -1.98
C GLY A 697 -9.97 15.36 -2.44
N SER A 698 -11.01 14.57 -2.16
CA SER A 698 -11.12 13.14 -2.54
C SER A 698 -12.51 12.71 -3.02
N HIS A 699 -13.41 13.67 -3.23
CA HIS A 699 -14.84 13.40 -3.45
C HIS A 699 -15.13 12.53 -4.67
N ASP A 700 -14.43 12.75 -5.78
CA ASP A 700 -14.65 11.96 -6.99
C ASP A 700 -14.32 10.47 -6.77
N ARG A 701 -13.24 10.18 -6.05
CA ARG A 701 -12.85 8.80 -5.69
C ARG A 701 -13.85 8.19 -4.71
N TRP A 702 -14.23 8.95 -3.68
CA TRP A 702 -15.24 8.52 -2.71
C TRP A 702 -16.58 8.23 -3.40
N ALA A 703 -17.06 9.13 -4.26
CA ALA A 703 -18.32 8.99 -4.98
C ALA A 703 -18.27 7.85 -5.99
N ALA A 704 -17.14 7.60 -6.65
CA ALA A 704 -16.94 6.45 -7.53
C ALA A 704 -17.07 5.13 -6.76
N SER A 705 -16.47 5.04 -5.58
CA SER A 705 -16.60 3.88 -4.68
C SER A 705 -18.05 3.64 -4.25
N VAL A 706 -18.74 4.69 -3.76
CA VAL A 706 -20.17 4.63 -3.40
C VAL A 706 -21.04 4.18 -4.59
N LYS A 707 -20.78 4.69 -5.80
CA LYS A 707 -21.47 4.26 -7.02
C LYS A 707 -21.19 2.79 -7.37
N GLY A 708 -19.97 2.31 -7.14
CA GLY A 708 -19.61 0.89 -7.28
C GLY A 708 -20.39 0.00 -6.30
N ALA A 709 -20.51 0.42 -5.05
CA ALA A 709 -21.31 -0.28 -4.04
C ALA A 709 -22.82 -0.24 -4.36
N LEU A 710 -23.33 0.88 -4.89
CA LEU A 710 -24.71 0.97 -5.39
C LEU A 710 -24.96 -0.01 -6.55
N ARG A 711 -24.05 -0.10 -7.51
CA ARG A 711 -24.12 -1.10 -8.60
C ARG A 711 -24.11 -2.53 -8.07
N SER A 712 -23.27 -2.81 -7.07
CA SER A 712 -23.24 -4.11 -6.38
C SER A 712 -24.59 -4.42 -5.74
N THR A 713 -25.22 -3.44 -5.07
CA THR A 713 -26.55 -3.60 -4.48
C THR A 713 -27.62 -3.94 -5.52
N ILE A 714 -27.61 -3.25 -6.66
CA ILE A 714 -28.53 -3.52 -7.78
C ILE A 714 -28.30 -4.94 -8.33
N ALA A 715 -27.04 -5.34 -8.51
CA ALA A 715 -26.68 -6.67 -8.96
C ALA A 715 -27.15 -7.75 -7.96
N THR A 716 -27.04 -7.52 -6.65
CA THR A 716 -27.57 -8.43 -5.61
C THR A 716 -29.08 -8.59 -5.75
N GLY A 717 -29.83 -7.50 -5.98
CA GLY A 717 -31.27 -7.59 -6.25
C GLY A 717 -31.63 -8.41 -7.48
N ILE A 718 -30.83 -8.31 -8.55
CA ILE A 718 -30.98 -9.14 -9.76
C ILE A 718 -30.69 -10.62 -9.44
N ALA A 719 -29.66 -10.90 -8.65
CA ALA A 719 -29.33 -12.26 -8.22
C ALA A 719 -30.47 -12.88 -7.40
N VAL A 720 -31.01 -12.16 -6.41
CA VAL A 720 -32.18 -12.57 -5.61
C VAL A 720 -33.37 -12.89 -6.52
N SER A 721 -33.73 -11.97 -7.41
CA SER A 721 -34.85 -12.13 -8.34
C SER A 721 -34.66 -13.33 -9.27
N SER A 722 -33.43 -13.60 -9.70
CA SER A 722 -33.11 -14.72 -10.60
C SER A 722 -33.24 -16.07 -9.90
N VAL A 723 -32.79 -16.17 -8.65
CA VAL A 723 -32.97 -17.38 -7.84
C VAL A 723 -34.45 -17.61 -7.51
N GLN A 724 -35.20 -16.58 -7.13
CA GLN A 724 -36.65 -16.68 -6.89
C GLN A 724 -37.40 -17.22 -8.13
N LYS A 725 -37.06 -16.71 -9.33
CA LYS A 725 -37.65 -17.19 -10.61
C LYS A 725 -37.29 -18.65 -10.92
N ALA A 726 -36.05 -19.06 -10.64
CA ALA A 726 -35.63 -20.44 -10.84
C ALA A 726 -36.37 -21.40 -9.90
N LEU A 727 -36.54 -21.02 -8.63
CA LEU A 727 -37.27 -21.80 -7.63
C LEU A 727 -38.76 -21.92 -7.96
N SER A 728 -39.40 -20.83 -8.40
CA SER A 728 -40.81 -20.87 -8.79
C SER A 728 -41.04 -21.73 -10.02
N LYS A 729 -40.14 -21.67 -11.01
CA LYS A 729 -40.17 -22.55 -12.18
C LYS A 729 -39.98 -24.01 -11.81
N GLN A 730 -39.02 -24.32 -10.95
CA GLN A 730 -38.80 -25.67 -10.44
C GLN A 730 -40.04 -26.22 -9.72
N ALA A 731 -40.71 -25.41 -8.90
CA ALA A 731 -41.92 -25.80 -8.19
C ALA A 731 -43.12 -26.02 -9.14
N ALA A 732 -43.21 -25.27 -10.24
CA ALA A 732 -44.30 -25.37 -11.21
C ALA A 732 -44.12 -26.51 -12.23
N GLU A 733 -42.90 -26.69 -12.74
CA GLU A 733 -42.61 -27.61 -13.87
C GLU A 733 -41.98 -28.93 -13.43
N GLY A 734 -41.57 -29.08 -12.16
CA GLY A 734 -40.89 -30.29 -11.66
C GLY A 734 -39.50 -30.52 -12.28
N SER A 735 -38.93 -29.49 -12.91
CA SER A 735 -37.65 -29.54 -13.63
C SER A 735 -36.43 -29.44 -12.69
N HIS A 736 -35.23 -29.67 -13.21
CA HIS A 736 -34.01 -29.24 -12.53
C HIS A 736 -33.97 -27.70 -12.41
N LEU A 737 -33.27 -27.19 -11.40
CA LEU A 737 -33.19 -25.75 -11.07
C LEU A 737 -32.70 -24.88 -12.25
N GLY A 738 -31.89 -25.44 -13.15
CA GLY A 738 -31.54 -24.81 -14.43
C GLY A 738 -30.67 -23.55 -14.34
N ILE A 739 -29.99 -23.32 -13.21
CA ILE A 739 -29.08 -22.19 -13.00
C ILE A 739 -27.74 -22.65 -12.40
N LYS A 740 -26.70 -21.85 -12.62
CA LYS A 740 -25.40 -21.95 -11.94
C LYS A 740 -25.03 -20.58 -11.36
N ALA A 741 -24.23 -20.58 -10.29
CA ALA A 741 -23.69 -19.38 -9.68
C ALA A 741 -22.20 -19.23 -10.03
N GLU A 742 -21.83 -18.09 -10.61
CA GLU A 742 -20.44 -17.73 -10.89
C GLU A 742 -20.00 -16.65 -9.89
N VAL A 743 -19.06 -16.97 -9.01
CA VAL A 743 -18.51 -16.02 -8.02
C VAL A 743 -17.37 -15.24 -8.70
N PRO A 744 -17.50 -13.92 -8.89
CA PRO A 744 -16.44 -13.13 -9.51
C PRO A 744 -15.26 -12.92 -8.55
N THR A 745 -14.07 -12.73 -9.12
CA THR A 745 -12.92 -12.18 -8.40
C THR A 745 -13.12 -10.67 -8.17
N PRO A 746 -12.48 -10.06 -7.15
CA PRO A 746 -12.70 -8.66 -6.79
C PRO A 746 -12.45 -7.67 -7.93
N ASP A 747 -11.46 -7.92 -8.79
CA ASP A 747 -11.16 -7.13 -10.01
C ASP A 747 -12.30 -7.13 -11.04
N LYS A 748 -13.16 -8.14 -11.01
CA LYS A 748 -14.34 -8.29 -11.89
C LYS A 748 -15.65 -7.90 -11.22
N ALA A 749 -15.61 -7.55 -9.93
CA ALA A 749 -16.76 -7.07 -9.19
C ALA A 749 -17.03 -5.58 -9.48
N TYR A 750 -18.25 -5.12 -9.21
CA TYR A 750 -18.55 -3.68 -9.29
C TYR A 750 -17.90 -2.87 -8.16
N HIS A 751 -17.56 -3.55 -7.07
CA HIS A 751 -16.85 -3.02 -5.90
C HIS A 751 -16.11 -4.17 -5.21
N GLU A 752 -14.87 -3.96 -4.81
CA GLU A 752 -13.96 -5.03 -4.35
C GLU A 752 -14.39 -5.68 -3.02
N TRP A 753 -15.16 -4.96 -2.19
CA TRP A 753 -15.70 -5.52 -0.94
C TRP A 753 -17.02 -6.27 -1.11
N TRP A 754 -17.70 -6.13 -2.25
CA TRP A 754 -19.06 -6.65 -2.47
C TRP A 754 -19.07 -7.67 -3.62
N ILE A 755 -18.72 -8.91 -3.30
CA ILE A 755 -18.59 -10.03 -4.23
C ILE A 755 -19.99 -10.62 -4.50
N VAL A 756 -20.67 -10.05 -5.48
CA VAL A 756 -22.02 -10.48 -5.88
C VAL A 756 -21.95 -11.67 -6.84
N PRO A 757 -22.55 -12.83 -6.52
CA PRO A 757 -22.56 -13.98 -7.41
C PRO A 757 -23.44 -13.70 -8.65
N LYS A 758 -22.93 -14.04 -9.84
CA LYS A 758 -23.69 -13.97 -11.09
C LYS A 758 -24.51 -15.24 -11.26
N ILE A 759 -25.83 -15.10 -11.32
CA ILE A 759 -26.76 -16.21 -11.55
C ILE A 759 -27.02 -16.32 -13.05
N VAL A 760 -26.59 -17.43 -13.64
CA VAL A 760 -26.72 -17.65 -15.09
C VAL A 760 -27.48 -18.94 -15.39
N PRO A 761 -28.32 -18.96 -16.44
CA PRO A 761 -29.04 -20.17 -16.83
C PRO A 761 -28.07 -21.25 -17.34
N VAL A 762 -28.36 -22.50 -17.01
CA VAL A 762 -27.68 -23.67 -17.55
C VAL A 762 -28.54 -24.21 -18.68
N ALA A 763 -27.94 -24.42 -19.86
CA ALA A 763 -28.63 -25.07 -20.96
C ALA A 763 -29.08 -26.48 -20.52
N PRO A 764 -30.29 -26.92 -20.93
CA PRO A 764 -30.88 -28.19 -20.48
C PRO A 764 -30.03 -29.41 -20.82
#